data_AF-A0A226EMQ0-F1
#
_entry.id   AF-A0A226EMQ0-F1
#
_cell.length_a   1.000
_cell.length_b   1.000
_cell.length_c   1.000
_cell.angle_alpha   90.00
_cell.angle_beta   90.00
_cell.angle_gamma   90.00
#
_symmetry.space_group_name_H-M   'P 1'
#
loop_
_entity.id
_entity.type
_entity.pdbx_description
1 polymer ?
#
loop_
_entity_poly.entity_id
_entity_poly.type
_entity_poly.pdbx_seq_one_letter_code
_entity_poly.pdbx_strand_id
1 'polypeptide(L)'
;MVYMGCQSALFVLMLYIQFWTNVGASGPCALLEPRADALCIPLASINRAFRDARQYFGLKYPISFPPHKTQHHLDEVDRLGMVLTQTTKYIAKEFEISQEHIEKLLPELDLELTDVWSFCPLQFRNRKDCKLSIYRELNGRCNNLNFPEWGSTFTPFRYLIPADRPDGIEYPKDPDATYLPPARIVSSKMHRDNVVHDHTVTIANHDEFYYGHHQHCMNFARSVSGVRPNCRLGPRTALNSISSFLDANFVYGSEEYLSTKLRTGKYGMLDSLPEFHKIGLKNLLPLKLDHPDEGCIRPNEHVYCFLAGDHRVNEQLVLTVLHTVFMREHNRIAWQLAKINLHWDDERLFQETRRIVIAITQHITYEEFLPMVLGKRLLNEFQISVDKEGKFWNGYDPNLDPSATEGFITAAFRFGHSLLPHRIERWSVAHKFIDSKELSRLIRQPFDILKPGYVDTYLLGMVNQLAQAMDEGVTEQVTTLLFKKPHKHFGMDLAAINIQRGRDHAIRGYTEYRKMCGLSTVQHWEDLVGIMRNDTVAMAPQDIDLWSGGVSEIPIHGSLVGPTFGCIIAKQFQALRYGDRHWYEVPNLPSSFTSEQLEEIKKIKLSRLLCDNGDYIKTIQVYAMVLADPHRNPRVPCQGHVLPRIDLSKWHESNPHQKEPHQKHNSIYKHSEGYTTLHAPKFDPNYLQGPHGEYQQPPLNSAYNLSHETTNYAENTPSYPEVEANNDIEDDPKNAYLVLLDSSNRGRDIPLNDVIRQEHIYDNDHQTRFEEQNYQTTFEPNHPPPGSGQNGPEILENLEAPPVDDYIEGEEEEYDHENQQSPPQFPQPLSNTYRQPEPEPYLPPPSRMPQHFNRPVLPKQRRVNPFPDSPFPGMGGIFSPNPGYLVKQRFSIPRFPFIG
;
A
#
# COMPACT_ATOMS: atom_id res chain seq x y z
N MET A 1 56.72 -29.39 47.65
CA MET A 1 55.58 -28.57 47.19
C MET A 1 55.83 -27.88 45.85
N VAL A 2 56.91 -27.11 45.64
CA VAL A 2 57.15 -26.35 44.39
C VAL A 2 57.01 -27.19 43.09
N TYR A 3 57.53 -28.43 43.07
CA TYR A 3 57.48 -29.29 41.88
C TYR A 3 56.07 -29.67 41.37
N MET A 4 55.06 -29.75 42.26
CA MET A 4 53.70 -30.13 41.85
C MET A 4 52.89 -28.96 41.27
N GLY A 5 53.24 -27.71 41.61
CA GLY A 5 52.60 -26.52 41.02
C GLY A 5 53.03 -26.28 39.57
N CYS A 6 54.27 -26.62 39.23
CA CYS A 6 54.79 -26.42 37.86
C CYS A 6 54.15 -27.40 36.86
N GLN A 7 53.95 -28.66 37.23
CA GLN A 7 53.26 -29.63 36.37
C GLN A 7 51.78 -29.29 36.17
N SER A 8 51.05 -28.85 37.21
CA SER A 8 49.65 -28.45 37.04
C SER A 8 49.50 -27.14 36.24
N ALA A 9 50.41 -26.19 36.40
CA ALA A 9 50.48 -25.01 35.53
C ALA A 9 50.77 -25.38 34.06
N LEU A 10 51.72 -26.29 33.81
CA LEU A 10 52.00 -26.80 32.46
C LEU A 10 50.84 -27.61 31.87
N PHE A 11 50.12 -28.38 32.68
CA PHE A 11 48.95 -29.14 32.21
C PHE A 11 47.76 -28.24 31.91
N VAL A 12 47.52 -27.19 32.71
CA VAL A 12 46.53 -26.16 32.40
C VAL A 12 46.95 -25.36 31.16
N LEU A 13 48.23 -25.00 31.02
CA LEU A 13 48.72 -24.30 29.83
C LEU A 13 48.64 -25.19 28.58
N MET A 14 48.96 -26.49 28.68
CA MET A 14 48.80 -27.43 27.57
C MET A 14 47.34 -27.72 27.23
N LEU A 15 46.43 -27.78 28.21
CA LEU A 15 44.99 -27.87 27.94
C LEU A 15 44.46 -26.56 27.32
N TYR A 16 44.92 -25.40 27.76
CA TYR A 16 44.57 -24.11 27.16
C TYR A 16 45.10 -24.02 25.73
N ILE A 17 46.35 -24.42 25.50
CA ILE A 17 46.94 -24.51 24.15
C ILE A 17 46.21 -25.55 23.31
N GLN A 18 45.86 -26.75 23.81
CA GLN A 18 45.09 -27.75 23.04
C GLN A 18 43.65 -27.31 22.76
N PHE A 19 43.04 -26.51 23.64
CA PHE A 19 41.74 -25.90 23.38
C PHE A 19 41.85 -24.84 22.26
N TRP A 20 42.91 -24.04 22.26
CA TRP A 20 43.18 -23.05 21.22
C TRP A 20 43.78 -23.61 19.92
N THR A 21 44.46 -24.77 19.92
CA THR A 21 45.02 -25.39 18.71
C THR A 21 44.08 -26.40 18.05
N ASN A 22 43.14 -27.01 18.77
CA ASN A 22 42.00 -27.70 18.14
C ASN A 22 40.95 -26.70 17.59
N VAL A 23 40.96 -25.45 18.07
CA VAL A 23 40.31 -24.30 17.41
C VAL A 23 41.24 -23.67 16.33
N GLY A 24 42.46 -24.18 16.18
CA GLY A 24 43.54 -23.63 15.35
C GLY A 24 43.45 -23.91 13.85
N ALA A 25 42.28 -23.69 13.23
CA ALA A 25 42.12 -23.71 11.78
C ALA A 25 40.99 -22.77 11.31
N SER A 26 39.84 -22.83 12.00
CA SER A 26 38.70 -21.94 11.81
C SER A 26 38.73 -20.81 12.85
N GLY A 27 38.69 -19.55 12.39
CA GLY A 27 38.46 -18.41 13.28
C GLY A 27 37.07 -18.41 13.92
N PRO A 28 36.66 -17.35 14.64
CA PRO A 28 35.34 -17.27 15.27
C PRO A 28 34.21 -17.63 14.30
N CYS A 29 33.36 -18.55 14.75
CA CYS A 29 32.16 -19.03 14.04
C CYS A 29 30.96 -18.15 14.38
N ALA A 30 30.14 -17.79 13.40
CA ALA A 30 28.92 -17.00 13.61
C ALA A 30 27.67 -17.85 13.99
N LEU A 31 27.79 -19.18 13.97
CA LEU A 31 26.69 -20.13 14.13
C LEU A 31 27.18 -21.36 14.92
N LEU A 32 26.37 -21.82 15.88
CA LEU A 32 26.61 -23.03 16.68
C LEU A 32 25.29 -23.80 16.86
N GLU A 33 25.16 -24.96 16.21
CA GLU A 33 24.11 -25.92 16.59
C GLU A 33 24.48 -26.65 17.90
N PRO A 34 23.52 -27.03 18.76
CA PRO A 34 23.78 -27.80 19.98
C PRO A 34 24.18 -29.29 19.77
N ARG A 35 24.79 -29.65 18.63
CA ARG A 35 25.07 -31.04 18.22
C ARG A 35 26.42 -31.18 17.51
N ALA A 36 26.85 -32.42 17.30
CA ALA A 36 28.22 -32.76 16.91
C ALA A 36 28.66 -32.23 15.52
N ASP A 37 27.72 -32.02 14.60
CA ASP A 37 27.97 -31.56 13.23
C ASP A 37 27.67 -30.05 13.08
N ALA A 38 28.14 -29.23 14.03
CA ALA A 38 27.81 -27.80 14.07
C ALA A 38 28.36 -27.02 12.86
N LEU A 39 27.45 -26.45 12.07
CA LEU A 39 27.74 -25.60 10.91
C LEU A 39 28.47 -24.31 11.31
N CYS A 40 29.80 -24.35 11.42
CA CYS A 40 30.62 -23.16 11.61
C CYS A 40 30.75 -22.37 10.31
N ILE A 41 30.11 -21.20 10.24
CA ILE A 41 30.38 -20.19 9.20
C ILE A 41 31.42 -19.21 9.79
N PRO A 42 32.67 -19.15 9.30
CA PRO A 42 33.69 -18.26 9.85
C PRO A 42 33.44 -16.80 9.45
N LEU A 43 33.68 -15.84 10.37
CA LEU A 43 33.56 -14.40 10.05
C LEU A 43 34.39 -13.99 8.82
N ALA A 44 35.53 -14.66 8.59
CA ALA A 44 36.39 -14.41 7.44
C ALA A 44 35.74 -14.72 6.08
N SER A 45 34.87 -15.74 5.99
CA SER A 45 34.13 -16.03 4.76
C SER A 45 32.93 -15.10 4.60
N ILE A 46 32.22 -14.75 5.68
CA ILE A 46 31.17 -13.71 5.64
C ILE A 46 31.75 -12.38 5.12
N ASN A 47 32.89 -11.97 5.65
CA ASN A 47 33.59 -10.74 5.24
C ASN A 47 34.06 -10.78 3.77
N ARG A 48 34.48 -11.95 3.27
CA ARG A 48 34.84 -12.17 1.85
C ARG A 48 33.61 -12.04 0.96
N ALA A 49 32.60 -12.87 1.20
CA ALA A 49 31.34 -12.89 0.46
C ALA A 49 30.66 -11.50 0.43
N PHE A 50 30.69 -10.76 1.55
CA PHE A 50 30.15 -9.41 1.63
C PHE A 50 30.95 -8.41 0.78
N ARG A 51 32.29 -8.48 0.77
CA ARG A 51 33.12 -7.64 -0.11
C ARG A 51 32.89 -7.94 -1.58
N ASP A 52 32.81 -9.22 -1.94
CA ASP A 52 32.58 -9.65 -3.33
C ASP A 52 31.18 -9.21 -3.82
N ALA A 53 30.16 -9.35 -2.97
CA ALA A 53 28.79 -8.87 -3.26
C ALA A 53 28.73 -7.34 -3.35
N ARG A 54 29.43 -6.62 -2.46
CA ARG A 54 29.53 -5.15 -2.52
C ARG A 54 30.24 -4.65 -3.76
N GLN A 55 31.27 -5.34 -4.24
CA GLN A 55 31.95 -4.99 -5.49
C GLN A 55 31.00 -5.16 -6.68
N TYR A 56 30.23 -6.27 -6.72
CA TYR A 56 29.25 -6.53 -7.77
C TYR A 56 28.14 -5.47 -7.87
N PHE A 57 27.59 -5.02 -6.74
CA PHE A 57 26.54 -3.97 -6.71
C PHE A 57 27.08 -2.54 -6.47
N GLY A 58 28.39 -2.32 -6.57
CA GLY A 58 28.99 -0.99 -6.47
C GLY A 58 28.87 -0.28 -5.10
N LEU A 59 28.57 -0.99 -4.01
CA LEU A 59 28.39 -0.41 -2.67
C LEU A 59 29.74 -0.06 -2.03
N LYS A 60 30.31 1.09 -2.42
CA LYS A 60 31.67 1.52 -2.07
C LYS A 60 31.84 1.95 -0.60
N TYR A 61 30.86 2.63 0.00
CA TYR A 61 30.98 3.26 1.33
C TYR A 61 29.82 2.87 2.26
N PRO A 62 29.99 2.93 3.60
CA PRO A 62 28.90 2.73 4.56
C PRO A 62 27.79 3.76 4.34
N ILE A 63 26.53 3.32 4.40
CA ILE A 63 25.40 4.20 4.10
C ILE A 63 25.04 5.01 5.34
N SER A 64 25.21 6.33 5.26
CA SER A 64 24.84 7.29 6.31
C SER A 64 23.53 7.99 5.98
N PHE A 65 22.45 7.58 6.65
CA PHE A 65 21.14 8.21 6.52
C PHE A 65 21.15 9.54 7.28
N PRO A 66 20.88 10.69 6.63
CA PRO A 66 20.66 11.95 7.33
C PRO A 66 19.37 11.83 8.14
N PRO A 67 19.32 12.31 9.41
CA PRO A 67 18.19 12.06 10.30
C PRO A 67 16.85 12.63 9.83
N HIS A 68 16.86 13.52 8.83
CA HIS A 68 15.70 14.28 8.37
C HIS A 68 15.48 14.21 6.83
N LYS A 69 15.96 13.17 6.14
CA LYS A 69 15.57 12.81 4.75
C LYS A 69 15.74 11.30 4.53
N THR A 70 14.73 10.61 4.00
CA THR A 70 14.75 9.14 3.89
C THR A 70 14.28 8.63 2.53
N GLN A 71 13.34 9.31 1.87
CA GLN A 71 12.85 8.94 0.52
C GLN A 71 13.97 8.88 -0.54
N HIS A 72 15.00 9.75 -0.46
CA HIS A 72 16.17 9.70 -1.35
C HIS A 72 17.10 8.49 -1.14
N HIS A 73 16.87 7.68 -0.10
CA HIS A 73 17.76 6.58 0.28
C HIS A 73 17.15 5.19 -0.01
N LEU A 74 15.97 5.11 -0.65
CA LEU A 74 15.40 3.82 -1.08
C LEU A 74 16.36 3.05 -2.00
N ASP A 75 17.05 3.74 -2.91
CA ASP A 75 18.13 3.23 -3.75
C ASP A 75 19.26 2.57 -2.95
N GLU A 76 19.64 3.17 -1.81
CA GLU A 76 20.74 2.70 -0.97
C GLU A 76 20.29 1.54 -0.07
N VAL A 77 19.05 1.57 0.41
CA VAL A 77 18.40 0.43 1.09
C VAL A 77 18.30 -0.77 0.14
N ASP A 78 17.87 -0.55 -1.11
CA ASP A 78 17.77 -1.61 -2.12
C ASP A 78 19.14 -2.23 -2.40
N ARG A 79 20.16 -1.40 -2.71
CA ARG A 79 21.54 -1.86 -2.94
C ARG A 79 22.10 -2.64 -1.74
N LEU A 80 21.83 -2.20 -0.51
CA LEU A 80 22.22 -2.95 0.69
C LEU A 80 21.48 -4.30 0.78
N GLY A 81 20.16 -4.32 0.54
CA GLY A 81 19.37 -5.55 0.53
C GLY A 81 19.81 -6.55 -0.56
N MET A 82 20.16 -6.06 -1.76
CA MET A 82 20.75 -6.87 -2.83
C MET A 82 22.12 -7.43 -2.44
N VAL A 83 22.99 -6.61 -1.85
CA VAL A 83 24.30 -7.04 -1.33
C VAL A 83 24.14 -8.13 -0.26
N LEU A 84 23.23 -7.96 0.71
CA LEU A 84 22.96 -8.96 1.76
C LEU A 84 22.38 -10.25 1.17
N THR A 85 21.49 -10.15 0.19
CA THR A 85 20.93 -11.30 -0.54
C THR A 85 22.01 -12.06 -1.30
N GLN A 86 22.91 -11.38 -2.01
CA GLN A 86 24.01 -12.03 -2.73
C GLN A 86 25.11 -12.55 -1.81
N THR A 87 25.37 -11.89 -0.69
CA THR A 87 26.23 -12.43 0.40
C THR A 87 25.65 -13.75 0.92
N THR A 88 24.33 -13.82 1.11
CA THR A 88 23.61 -15.05 1.47
C THR A 88 23.79 -16.12 0.40
N LYS A 89 23.67 -15.78 -0.90
CA LYS A 89 23.87 -16.72 -2.03
C LYS A 89 25.29 -17.29 -2.09
N TYR A 90 26.30 -16.48 -1.80
CA TYR A 90 27.69 -16.96 -1.71
C TYR A 90 27.90 -17.88 -0.50
N ILE A 91 27.45 -17.50 0.70
CA ILE A 91 27.61 -18.31 1.91
C ILE A 91 26.80 -19.62 1.84
N ALA A 92 25.57 -19.59 1.32
CA ALA A 92 24.78 -20.78 1.07
C ALA A 92 25.47 -21.78 0.14
N LYS A 93 26.18 -21.28 -0.88
CA LYS A 93 26.94 -22.09 -1.85
C LYS A 93 28.29 -22.56 -1.32
N GLU A 94 28.99 -21.75 -0.53
CA GLU A 94 30.30 -22.10 0.06
C GLU A 94 30.18 -23.21 1.11
N PHE A 95 29.07 -23.27 1.83
CA PHE A 95 28.84 -24.20 2.95
C PHE A 95 27.67 -25.19 2.71
N GLU A 96 27.22 -25.35 1.46
CA GLU A 96 26.13 -26.27 1.04
C GLU A 96 24.86 -26.21 1.94
N ILE A 97 24.46 -25.00 2.33
CA ILE A 97 23.42 -24.76 3.32
C ILE A 97 22.04 -25.08 2.75
N SER A 98 21.24 -25.89 3.47
CA SER A 98 19.88 -26.26 3.07
C SER A 98 18.93 -25.05 3.08
N GLN A 99 17.87 -25.09 2.27
CA GLN A 99 16.84 -24.04 2.24
C GLN A 99 16.24 -23.77 3.64
N GLU A 100 15.98 -24.81 4.42
CA GLU A 100 15.46 -24.65 5.79
C GLU A 100 16.46 -23.89 6.69
N HIS A 101 17.77 -24.12 6.53
CA HIS A 101 18.80 -23.45 7.30
C HIS A 101 19.05 -22.01 6.78
N ILE A 102 18.90 -21.77 5.48
CA ILE A 102 18.88 -20.44 4.88
C ILE A 102 17.72 -19.59 5.43
N GLU A 103 16.53 -20.18 5.55
CA GLU A 103 15.33 -19.49 6.02
C GLU A 103 15.31 -19.28 7.55
N LYS A 104 15.91 -20.19 8.33
CA LYS A 104 15.80 -20.18 9.81
C LYS A 104 17.07 -19.82 10.57
N LEU A 105 18.26 -20.15 10.07
CA LEU A 105 19.52 -19.98 10.81
C LEU A 105 20.32 -18.76 10.34
N LEU A 106 20.39 -18.50 9.03
CA LEU A 106 21.10 -17.32 8.51
C LEU A 106 20.52 -15.97 9.02
N PRO A 107 19.20 -15.82 9.25
CA PRO A 107 18.64 -14.62 9.88
C PRO A 107 18.97 -14.46 11.36
N GLU A 108 19.46 -15.49 12.06
CA GLU A 108 19.83 -15.42 13.48
C GLU A 108 21.33 -15.26 13.74
N LEU A 109 22.15 -15.19 12.68
CA LEU A 109 23.58 -14.91 12.80
C LEU A 109 23.85 -13.59 13.52
N ASP A 110 24.80 -13.62 14.46
CA ASP A 110 25.46 -12.42 14.94
C ASP A 110 26.47 -11.95 13.88
N LEU A 111 26.35 -10.68 13.49
CA LEU A 111 27.18 -10.04 12.49
C LEU A 111 27.99 -8.88 13.08
N GLU A 112 27.92 -8.57 14.38
CA GLU A 112 28.53 -7.36 14.97
C GLU A 112 30.06 -7.28 14.75
N LEU A 113 30.72 -8.44 14.61
CA LEU A 113 32.16 -8.57 14.37
C LEU A 113 32.54 -8.70 12.87
N THR A 114 31.61 -8.38 11.95
CA THR A 114 31.81 -8.52 10.49
C THR A 114 31.90 -7.17 9.77
N ASP A 115 32.44 -7.22 8.54
CA ASP A 115 32.42 -6.10 7.60
C ASP A 115 30.96 -5.62 7.34
N VAL A 116 29.97 -6.53 7.43
CA VAL A 116 28.53 -6.22 7.30
C VAL A 116 28.08 -5.20 8.33
N TRP A 117 28.45 -5.37 9.60
CA TRP A 117 28.05 -4.45 10.68
C TRP A 117 28.68 -3.08 10.53
N SER A 118 29.90 -2.98 9.99
CA SER A 118 30.52 -1.68 9.70
C SER A 118 29.75 -0.89 8.63
N PHE A 119 29.06 -1.60 7.71
CA PHE A 119 28.20 -1.00 6.67
C PHE A 119 26.73 -0.87 7.08
N CYS A 120 26.29 -1.58 8.13
CA CYS A 120 24.90 -1.61 8.57
C CYS A 120 24.43 -0.24 9.12
N PRO A 121 23.42 0.41 8.52
CA PRO A 121 22.92 1.71 8.95
C PRO A 121 22.37 1.72 10.38
N LEU A 122 22.53 2.83 11.09
CA LEU A 122 22.24 2.94 12.53
C LEU A 122 20.77 2.73 12.90
N GLN A 123 19.84 2.96 11.97
CA GLN A 123 18.40 2.74 12.17
C GLN A 123 17.98 1.27 11.99
N PHE A 124 18.78 0.45 11.29
CA PHE A 124 18.55 -0.99 11.16
C PHE A 124 19.15 -1.79 12.32
N ARG A 125 20.15 -1.23 13.02
CA ARG A 125 20.69 -1.84 14.26
C ARG A 125 19.64 -1.77 15.37
N ASN A 126 19.38 -2.89 16.05
CA ASN A 126 18.39 -2.98 17.12
C ASN A 126 18.86 -2.24 18.37
N ARG A 127 18.58 -0.94 18.41
CA ARG A 127 18.75 -0.09 19.58
C ARG A 127 17.53 -0.20 20.48
N LYS A 128 17.74 -0.48 21.76
CA LYS A 128 16.71 -0.43 22.81
C LYS A 128 16.70 0.93 23.51
N ASP A 129 16.63 1.99 22.70
CA ASP A 129 16.64 3.40 23.14
C ASP A 129 15.24 4.03 23.28
N CYS A 130 14.20 3.25 23.05
CA CYS A 130 12.80 3.66 23.18
C CYS A 130 12.41 4.11 24.60
N LYS A 131 11.53 5.10 24.65
CA LYS A 131 10.88 5.59 25.88
C LYS A 131 9.38 5.53 25.71
N LEU A 132 8.66 5.36 26.82
CA LEU A 132 7.20 5.42 26.82
C LEU A 132 6.77 6.86 26.50
N SER A 133 6.03 7.06 25.41
CA SER A 133 5.55 8.36 24.93
C SER A 133 4.03 8.36 24.77
N ILE A 134 3.43 9.55 24.88
CA ILE A 134 2.02 9.84 24.57
C ILE A 134 1.79 9.68 23.05
N TYR A 135 2.76 10.10 22.24
CA TYR A 135 2.65 10.17 20.78
C TYR A 135 3.45 9.07 20.08
N ARG A 136 2.93 8.66 18.92
CA ARG A 136 3.59 7.77 17.96
C ARG A 136 4.71 8.51 17.24
N GLU A 137 5.87 7.89 17.06
CA GLU A 137 6.81 8.33 16.03
C GLU A 137 6.16 8.21 14.63
N LEU A 138 6.61 9.01 13.66
CA LEU A 138 6.07 8.98 12.29
C LEU A 138 6.44 7.68 11.55
N ASN A 139 7.65 7.18 11.82
CA ASN A 139 8.19 5.94 11.29
C ASN A 139 7.54 4.67 11.91
N GLY A 140 6.61 4.79 12.87
CA GLY A 140 6.01 3.68 13.63
C GLY A 140 6.93 3.00 14.67
N ARG A 141 8.19 3.41 14.80
CA ARG A 141 9.17 2.88 15.76
C ARG A 141 8.73 3.15 17.21
N CYS A 142 9.24 2.33 18.14
CA CYS A 142 8.97 2.45 19.58
C CYS A 142 7.48 2.31 19.96
N ASN A 143 6.66 1.75 19.08
CA ASN A 143 5.33 1.26 19.44
C ASN A 143 5.47 0.12 20.45
N ASN A 144 6.13 -0.97 20.04
CA ASN A 144 6.64 -1.98 20.96
C ASN A 144 7.95 -1.48 21.62
N LEU A 145 8.10 -1.66 22.93
CA LEU A 145 9.28 -1.22 23.69
C LEU A 145 10.38 -2.28 23.79
N ASN A 146 10.03 -3.56 23.58
CA ASN A 146 10.97 -4.69 23.61
C ASN A 146 11.58 -4.95 22.22
N PHE A 147 10.78 -4.72 21.17
CA PHE A 147 11.11 -4.89 19.76
C PHE A 147 10.78 -3.60 18.97
N PRO A 148 11.61 -2.54 19.12
CA PRO A 148 11.35 -1.20 18.58
C PRO A 148 10.97 -1.09 17.11
N GLU A 149 11.43 -2.05 16.30
CA GLU A 149 11.24 -2.17 14.86
C GLU A 149 9.90 -2.80 14.45
N TRP A 150 9.17 -3.45 15.34
CA TRP A 150 7.92 -4.13 14.97
C TRP A 150 6.86 -3.13 14.49
N GLY A 151 6.42 -3.29 13.24
CA GLY A 151 5.51 -2.40 12.54
C GLY A 151 6.13 -1.09 12.01
N SER A 152 7.44 -0.84 12.16
CA SER A 152 8.06 0.40 11.69
C SER A 152 8.37 0.41 10.19
N THR A 153 8.52 1.60 9.62
CA THR A 153 9.05 1.82 8.25
C THR A 153 10.39 1.15 8.02
N PHE A 154 10.70 0.90 6.75
CA PHE A 154 11.94 0.30 6.25
C PHE A 154 12.21 -1.12 6.77
N THR A 155 11.21 -1.79 7.35
CA THR A 155 11.30 -3.20 7.74
C THR A 155 10.82 -4.13 6.63
N PRO A 156 11.25 -5.40 6.58
CA PRO A 156 10.68 -6.38 5.67
C PRO A 156 9.27 -6.79 6.08
N PHE A 157 8.40 -7.09 5.11
CA PHE A 157 7.09 -7.69 5.39
C PHE A 157 7.23 -9.09 6.02
N ARG A 158 6.28 -9.44 6.90
CA ARG A 158 6.26 -10.76 7.56
C ARG A 158 5.55 -11.82 6.72
N TYR A 159 6.04 -13.05 6.75
CA TYR A 159 5.43 -14.19 6.06
C TYR A 159 4.48 -14.93 7.01
N LEU A 160 3.25 -15.24 6.56
CA LEU A 160 2.29 -16.07 7.32
C LEU A 160 2.59 -17.57 7.20
N ILE A 161 3.17 -17.96 6.06
CA ILE A 161 3.73 -19.28 5.75
C ILE A 161 5.04 -19.04 4.99
N PRO A 162 6.05 -19.92 5.09
CA PRO A 162 7.34 -19.73 4.44
C PRO A 162 7.21 -19.41 2.95
N ALA A 163 8.12 -18.57 2.45
CA ALA A 163 8.16 -18.18 1.05
C ALA A 163 8.36 -19.38 0.11
N ASP A 164 8.14 -19.19 -1.19
CA ASP A 164 8.17 -20.25 -2.19
C ASP A 164 9.12 -19.90 -3.36
N ARG A 165 10.42 -19.86 -3.03
CA ARG A 165 11.51 -19.51 -3.96
C ARG A 165 12.19 -20.78 -4.49
N PRO A 166 12.36 -20.95 -5.81
CA PRO A 166 13.01 -22.13 -6.38
C PRO A 166 14.47 -22.36 -5.92
N ASP A 167 15.17 -21.30 -5.51
CA ASP A 167 16.53 -21.33 -4.95
C ASP A 167 16.58 -21.18 -3.41
N GLY A 168 15.42 -21.07 -2.77
CA GLY A 168 15.30 -20.73 -1.34
C GLY A 168 15.71 -19.30 -0.96
N ILE A 169 16.25 -18.49 -1.89
CA ILE A 169 16.90 -17.21 -1.56
C ILE A 169 16.28 -16.02 -2.29
N GLU A 170 16.32 -15.94 -3.62
CA GLU A 170 16.00 -14.72 -4.36
C GLU A 170 15.04 -14.89 -5.53
N TYR A 171 15.09 -16.02 -6.25
CA TYR A 171 14.37 -16.12 -7.51
C TYR A 171 12.85 -16.21 -7.29
N PRO A 172 12.04 -15.49 -8.09
CA PRO A 172 10.60 -15.66 -8.10
C PRO A 172 10.24 -17.03 -8.73
N LYS A 173 8.96 -17.42 -8.66
CA LYS A 173 8.48 -18.52 -9.51
C LYS A 173 8.47 -18.09 -10.97
N ASP A 174 9.36 -18.67 -11.75
CA ASP A 174 9.52 -18.41 -13.17
C ASP A 174 8.54 -19.29 -13.99
N PRO A 175 7.70 -18.71 -14.87
CA PRO A 175 6.87 -19.45 -15.82
C PRO A 175 7.57 -20.62 -16.51
N ASP A 176 8.79 -20.40 -17.02
CA ASP A 176 9.48 -21.37 -17.87
C ASP A 176 10.16 -22.48 -17.05
N ALA A 177 10.49 -22.21 -15.77
CA ALA A 177 11.08 -23.20 -14.87
C ALA A 177 10.05 -23.98 -14.04
N THR A 178 8.81 -23.47 -13.90
CA THR A 178 7.77 -24.05 -13.03
C THR A 178 6.45 -24.39 -13.73
N TYR A 179 6.37 -24.23 -15.07
CA TYR A 179 5.15 -24.40 -15.87
C TYR A 179 3.98 -23.47 -15.49
N LEU A 180 4.24 -22.40 -14.73
CA LEU A 180 3.20 -21.42 -14.40
C LEU A 180 2.78 -20.62 -15.65
N PRO A 181 1.48 -20.41 -15.89
CA PRO A 181 1.02 -19.59 -17.00
C PRO A 181 1.48 -18.12 -16.82
N PRO A 182 1.91 -17.42 -17.89
CA PRO A 182 2.23 -16.00 -17.84
C PRO A 182 1.08 -15.16 -17.26
N ALA A 183 1.39 -14.17 -16.43
CA ALA A 183 0.39 -13.39 -15.69
C ALA A 183 -0.70 -12.75 -16.58
N ARG A 184 -0.33 -12.31 -17.79
CA ARG A 184 -1.28 -11.79 -18.79
C ARG A 184 -2.24 -12.86 -19.32
N ILE A 185 -1.81 -14.12 -19.45
CA ILE A 185 -2.68 -15.23 -19.89
C ILE A 185 -3.71 -15.59 -18.81
N VAL A 186 -3.34 -15.47 -17.52
CA VAL A 186 -4.29 -15.58 -16.41
C VAL A 186 -5.29 -14.41 -16.47
N SER A 187 -4.81 -13.17 -16.47
CA SER A 187 -5.64 -11.96 -16.55
C SER A 187 -6.64 -11.99 -17.70
N SER A 188 -6.16 -12.17 -18.94
CA SER A 188 -6.99 -12.16 -20.16
C SER A 188 -7.95 -13.35 -20.31
N LYS A 189 -7.92 -14.35 -19.43
CA LYS A 189 -8.87 -15.47 -19.41
C LYS A 189 -9.79 -15.49 -18.20
N MET A 190 -9.28 -15.08 -17.04
CA MET A 190 -9.92 -15.21 -15.73
C MET A 190 -10.49 -13.90 -15.20
N HIS A 191 -9.87 -12.76 -15.55
CA HIS A 191 -10.16 -11.43 -15.00
C HIS A 191 -10.67 -10.47 -16.08
N ARG A 192 -11.75 -10.88 -16.75
CA ARG A 192 -12.42 -10.11 -17.81
C ARG A 192 -13.45 -9.13 -17.23
N ASP A 193 -13.80 -8.11 -18.00
CA ASP A 193 -14.95 -7.25 -17.70
C ASP A 193 -16.21 -8.01 -18.16
N ASN A 194 -17.01 -8.53 -17.22
CA ASN A 194 -18.14 -9.43 -17.53
C ASN A 194 -19.40 -8.69 -18.03
N VAL A 195 -19.30 -7.41 -18.39
CA VAL A 195 -20.35 -6.64 -19.07
C VAL A 195 -20.32 -6.97 -20.57
N VAL A 196 -21.35 -7.66 -21.06
CA VAL A 196 -21.36 -8.32 -22.37
C VAL A 196 -21.22 -7.34 -23.56
N HIS A 197 -20.02 -7.31 -24.13
CA HIS A 197 -19.75 -6.96 -25.52
C HIS A 197 -18.73 -7.97 -26.10
N ASP A 198 -18.65 -8.06 -27.44
CA ASP A 198 -18.12 -9.23 -28.14
C ASP A 198 -16.61 -9.13 -28.49
N HIS A 199 -15.98 -10.29 -28.71
CA HIS A 199 -14.59 -10.54 -29.17
C HIS A 199 -13.48 -10.40 -28.08
N THR A 200 -12.24 -10.82 -28.38
CA THR A 200 -11.43 -11.63 -27.43
C THR A 200 -9.96 -11.21 -27.19
N VAL A 201 -9.29 -11.94 -26.28
CA VAL A 201 -7.91 -11.68 -25.79
C VAL A 201 -7.24 -13.00 -25.27
N THR A 202 -6.03 -13.38 -25.73
CA THR A 202 -4.96 -14.06 -24.93
C THR A 202 -3.55 -13.92 -25.57
N ILE A 203 -2.61 -13.13 -24.98
CA ILE A 203 -1.21 -13.03 -25.46
C ILE A 203 -0.44 -14.34 -25.21
N ALA A 204 -0.49 -15.22 -26.22
CA ALA A 204 0.70 -15.83 -26.78
C ALA A 204 1.18 -14.91 -27.93
N ASN A 205 1.53 -15.43 -29.11
CA ASN A 205 1.60 -14.64 -30.35
C ASN A 205 0.21 -14.17 -30.86
N HIS A 206 -0.77 -13.93 -29.95
CA HIS A 206 -2.21 -14.05 -30.23
C HIS A 206 -3.21 -13.22 -29.34
N ASP A 207 -2.88 -12.19 -28.51
CA ASP A 207 -3.93 -11.19 -28.12
C ASP A 207 -4.09 -10.05 -29.11
N GLU A 208 -5.21 -10.14 -29.82
CA GLU A 208 -5.95 -9.07 -30.50
C GLU A 208 -5.58 -7.67 -29.99
N PHE A 209 -5.63 -7.45 -28.66
CA PHE A 209 -5.33 -6.18 -28.02
C PHE A 209 -3.86 -5.70 -28.17
N TYR A 210 -2.90 -6.31 -27.46
CA TYR A 210 -1.50 -5.83 -27.46
C TYR A 210 -0.75 -6.17 -28.76
N TYR A 211 -1.19 -7.17 -29.52
CA TYR A 211 -0.62 -7.51 -30.84
C TYR A 211 -0.89 -6.41 -31.87
N GLY A 212 -2.13 -5.86 -31.90
CA GLY A 212 -2.48 -4.67 -32.68
C GLY A 212 -1.78 -3.37 -32.22
N HIS A 213 -0.97 -3.45 -31.16
CA HIS A 213 -0.14 -2.37 -30.64
C HIS A 213 1.37 -2.69 -30.68
N HIS A 214 1.77 -3.82 -31.29
CA HIS A 214 3.15 -4.31 -31.36
C HIS A 214 3.87 -4.42 -30.01
N GLN A 215 3.12 -4.65 -28.92
CA GLN A 215 3.66 -4.64 -27.55
C GLN A 215 3.90 -6.07 -27.07
N HIS A 216 5.17 -6.51 -27.07
CA HIS A 216 5.55 -7.89 -26.74
C HIS A 216 5.69 -8.19 -25.23
N CYS A 217 5.82 -7.17 -24.38
CA CYS A 217 5.92 -7.31 -22.93
C CYS A 217 5.36 -6.07 -22.21
N MET A 218 5.07 -6.20 -20.92
CA MET A 218 4.82 -5.05 -20.03
C MET A 218 6.04 -4.85 -19.12
N ASN A 219 6.44 -3.60 -18.89
CA ASN A 219 7.54 -3.30 -17.96
C ASN A 219 7.10 -3.60 -16.52
N PHE A 220 7.98 -4.24 -15.75
CA PHE A 220 7.76 -4.62 -14.36
C PHE A 220 9.11 -4.74 -13.64
N ALA A 221 9.47 -3.78 -12.80
CA ALA A 221 10.57 -3.96 -11.84
C ALA A 221 10.10 -4.74 -10.60
N ARG A 222 11.03 -5.52 -10.04
CA ARG A 222 10.89 -6.19 -8.74
C ARG A 222 10.76 -5.17 -7.60
N SER A 223 10.15 -5.58 -6.49
CA SER A 223 10.05 -4.75 -5.30
C SER A 223 11.42 -4.54 -4.64
N VAL A 224 11.61 -3.36 -4.03
CA VAL A 224 12.81 -2.96 -3.29
C VAL A 224 13.19 -4.01 -2.24
N SER A 225 14.48 -4.33 -2.21
CA SER A 225 15.11 -5.29 -1.31
C SER A 225 15.06 -4.80 0.13
N GLY A 226 14.26 -5.47 0.97
CA GLY A 226 14.13 -5.18 2.38
C GLY A 226 15.37 -5.57 3.18
N VAL A 227 15.93 -4.62 3.93
CA VAL A 227 17.05 -4.86 4.86
C VAL A 227 16.50 -5.36 6.19
N ARG A 228 17.04 -6.47 6.71
CA ARG A 228 16.64 -7.00 8.03
C ARG A 228 17.15 -6.12 9.17
N PRO A 229 16.49 -6.15 10.34
CA PRO A 229 17.12 -5.71 11.59
C PRO A 229 18.51 -6.33 11.75
N ASN A 230 19.44 -5.56 12.31
CA ASN A 230 20.87 -5.85 12.40
C ASN A 230 21.57 -6.20 11.06
N CYS A 231 20.95 -5.91 9.91
CA CYS A 231 21.41 -6.29 8.57
C CYS A 231 21.69 -7.81 8.44
N ARG A 232 20.91 -8.62 9.15
CA ARG A 232 20.97 -10.09 9.16
C ARG A 232 20.82 -10.68 7.74
N LEU A 233 21.55 -11.78 7.49
CA LEU A 233 21.51 -12.52 6.22
C LEU A 233 20.20 -13.32 6.06
N GLY A 234 20.03 -13.97 4.90
CA GLY A 234 18.87 -14.81 4.59
C GLY A 234 18.21 -14.45 3.25
N PRO A 235 17.01 -14.98 2.97
CA PRO A 235 16.31 -14.79 1.70
C PRO A 235 16.01 -13.32 1.37
N ARG A 236 15.87 -12.98 0.09
CA ARG A 236 15.29 -11.72 -0.37
C ARG A 236 13.88 -11.56 0.22
N THR A 237 13.53 -10.36 0.65
CA THR A 237 12.18 -9.98 1.09
C THR A 237 11.89 -8.56 0.63
N ALA A 238 10.62 -8.21 0.41
CA ALA A 238 10.27 -6.84 0.02
C ALA A 238 10.27 -5.88 1.23
N LEU A 239 10.64 -4.63 0.98
CA LEU A 239 10.64 -3.54 1.95
C LEU A 239 9.23 -2.94 2.15
N ASN A 240 8.83 -2.70 3.40
CA ASN A 240 7.71 -1.81 3.72
C ASN A 240 8.23 -0.38 3.92
N SER A 241 7.85 0.56 3.05
CA SER A 241 8.27 1.97 3.13
C SER A 241 7.39 2.84 4.05
N ILE A 242 6.26 2.33 4.53
CA ILE A 242 5.35 3.02 5.46
C ILE A 242 5.27 2.30 6.80
N SER A 243 4.78 2.96 7.85
CA SER A 243 4.42 2.28 9.09
C SER A 243 3.29 1.27 8.83
N SER A 244 3.31 0.13 9.54
CA SER A 244 2.27 -0.91 9.41
C SER A 244 0.97 -0.55 10.12
N PHE A 245 1.03 0.38 11.09
CA PHE A 245 -0.10 0.77 11.94
C PHE A 245 -1.16 1.56 11.17
N LEU A 246 -2.40 1.51 11.64
CA LEU A 246 -3.41 2.50 11.26
C LEU A 246 -3.15 3.80 12.03
N ASP A 247 -2.15 4.57 11.60
CA ASP A 247 -1.67 5.80 12.23
C ASP A 247 -1.79 7.04 11.32
N ALA A 248 -2.65 6.94 10.30
CA ALA A 248 -2.91 7.99 9.32
C ALA A 248 -1.64 8.55 8.62
N ASN A 249 -0.62 7.70 8.45
CA ASN A 249 0.57 7.99 7.62
C ASN A 249 0.24 8.55 6.22
N PHE A 250 -0.90 8.19 5.62
CA PHE A 250 -1.36 8.78 4.34
C PHE A 250 -1.69 10.28 4.42
N VAL A 251 -1.95 10.81 5.62
CA VAL A 251 -2.11 12.24 5.92
C VAL A 251 -0.78 12.86 6.33
N TYR A 252 -0.06 12.22 7.27
CA TYR A 252 1.07 12.83 7.99
C TYR A 252 2.47 12.51 7.42
N GLY A 253 2.56 11.52 6.54
CA GLY A 253 3.83 10.89 6.15
C GLY A 253 4.31 9.88 7.19
N SER A 254 5.20 8.98 6.76
CA SER A 254 5.97 8.13 7.68
C SER A 254 7.40 8.68 7.95
N GLU A 255 7.72 9.84 7.40
CA GLU A 255 9.03 10.51 7.52
C GLU A 255 8.88 11.90 8.15
N GLU A 256 9.81 12.27 9.04
CA GLU A 256 9.85 13.60 9.68
C GLU A 256 10.00 14.73 8.65
N TYR A 257 10.75 14.49 7.57
CA TYR A 257 10.90 15.43 6.46
C TYR A 257 9.56 15.81 5.83
N LEU A 258 8.80 14.80 5.42
CA LEU A 258 7.52 14.97 4.75
C LEU A 258 6.47 15.55 5.72
N SER A 259 6.42 15.06 6.96
CA SER A 259 5.53 15.61 7.98
C SER A 259 5.82 17.09 8.29
N THR A 260 7.10 17.51 8.25
CA THR A 260 7.49 18.91 8.45
C THR A 260 7.10 19.76 7.25
N LYS A 261 7.37 19.28 6.03
CA LYS A 261 6.99 19.95 4.77
C LYS A 261 5.48 20.09 4.60
N LEU A 262 4.69 19.18 5.17
CA LEU A 262 3.23 19.21 5.16
C LEU A 262 2.62 20.14 6.23
N ARG A 263 3.41 20.83 7.07
CA ARG A 263 2.91 21.71 8.16
C ARG A 263 3.15 23.19 7.86
N THR A 264 2.22 24.03 8.31
CA THR A 264 2.37 25.51 8.27
C THR A 264 3.29 26.07 9.36
N GLY A 265 3.58 25.27 10.39
CA GLY A 265 4.26 25.71 11.62
C GLY A 265 3.42 26.71 12.45
N LYS A 266 2.10 26.77 12.22
CA LYS A 266 1.16 27.65 12.96
C LYS A 266 -0.11 26.89 13.35
N TYR A 267 -0.50 27.03 14.61
CA TYR A 267 -1.73 26.47 15.20
C TYR A 267 -1.88 24.93 15.04
N GLY A 268 -0.79 24.20 14.82
CA GLY A 268 -0.76 22.77 14.55
C GLY A 268 -1.26 22.35 13.16
N MET A 269 -1.44 23.30 12.23
CA MET A 269 -2.09 23.08 10.94
C MET A 269 -1.17 22.44 9.88
N LEU A 270 -1.78 21.63 9.03
CA LEU A 270 -1.22 21.18 7.75
C LEU A 270 -1.33 22.30 6.70
N ASP A 271 -0.37 22.33 5.77
CA ASP A 271 -0.41 23.20 4.61
C ASP A 271 -1.55 22.82 3.64
N SER A 272 -2.06 23.79 2.89
CA SER A 272 -3.23 23.62 2.02
C SER A 272 -3.36 24.75 1.00
N LEU A 273 -3.91 24.45 -0.18
CA LEU A 273 -4.08 25.40 -1.28
C LEU A 273 -5.42 26.15 -1.18
N PRO A 274 -5.46 27.47 -0.92
CA PRO A 274 -6.70 28.24 -0.73
C PRO A 274 -7.34 28.70 -2.05
N GLU A 275 -7.19 27.93 -3.14
CA GLU A 275 -7.58 28.26 -4.52
C GLU A 275 -8.97 28.91 -4.63
N PHE A 276 -9.95 28.31 -3.96
CA PHE A 276 -11.35 28.73 -4.02
C PHE A 276 -11.84 29.47 -2.76
N HIS A 277 -10.93 29.89 -1.87
CA HIS A 277 -11.31 30.57 -0.62
C HIS A 277 -12.08 31.88 -0.87
N LYS A 278 -11.76 32.60 -1.97
CA LYS A 278 -12.45 33.83 -2.39
C LYS A 278 -13.95 33.63 -2.73
N ILE A 279 -14.37 32.40 -3.01
CA ILE A 279 -15.77 32.03 -3.30
C ILE A 279 -16.38 31.14 -2.21
N GLY A 280 -15.78 31.11 -1.02
CA GLY A 280 -16.33 30.42 0.16
C GLY A 280 -16.14 28.90 0.20
N LEU A 281 -15.35 28.32 -0.72
CA LEU A 281 -15.00 26.89 -0.68
C LEU A 281 -13.74 26.65 0.17
N LYS A 282 -13.68 25.49 0.82
CA LYS A 282 -12.55 25.06 1.66
C LYS A 282 -11.33 24.71 0.81
N ASN A 283 -10.14 24.87 1.38
CA ASN A 283 -8.85 24.63 0.72
C ASN A 283 -8.71 23.20 0.17
N LEU A 284 -7.88 23.06 -0.86
CA LEU A 284 -7.42 21.78 -1.42
C LEU A 284 -6.10 21.34 -0.76
N LEU A 285 -5.61 20.15 -1.10
CA LEU A 285 -4.25 19.72 -0.75
C LEU A 285 -3.19 20.71 -1.30
N PRO A 286 -2.01 20.82 -0.65
CA PRO A 286 -0.91 21.61 -1.17
C PRO A 286 -0.34 21.00 -2.46
N LEU A 287 0.34 21.83 -3.27
CA LEU A 287 0.91 21.40 -4.55
C LEU A 287 2.28 20.75 -4.39
N LYS A 288 2.54 19.70 -5.19
CA LYS A 288 3.85 19.05 -5.27
C LYS A 288 4.76 19.84 -6.22
N LEU A 289 5.49 20.81 -5.66
CA LEU A 289 6.45 21.63 -6.41
C LEU A 289 7.79 20.91 -6.69
N ASP A 290 8.27 20.10 -5.74
CA ASP A 290 9.49 19.29 -5.92
C ASP A 290 9.17 18.03 -6.74
N HIS A 291 9.94 17.76 -7.80
CA HIS A 291 9.73 16.65 -8.74
C HIS A 291 8.27 16.58 -9.24
N PRO A 292 7.76 17.63 -9.89
CA PRO A 292 6.32 17.82 -10.14
C PRO A 292 5.70 16.82 -11.13
N ASP A 293 6.52 16.04 -11.86
CA ASP A 293 6.08 14.97 -12.77
C ASP A 293 6.03 13.58 -12.11
N GLU A 294 6.60 13.41 -10.92
CA GLU A 294 6.57 12.14 -10.19
C GLU A 294 5.18 11.95 -9.53
N GLY A 295 4.47 10.88 -9.92
CA GLY A 295 3.22 10.44 -9.30
C GLY A 295 1.93 10.77 -10.07
N CYS A 296 1.90 11.80 -10.92
CA CYS A 296 0.76 12.10 -11.80
C CYS A 296 1.20 12.25 -13.28
N ILE A 297 0.29 12.63 -14.18
CA ILE A 297 0.58 12.96 -15.59
C ILE A 297 0.10 14.40 -15.81
N ARG A 298 0.99 15.38 -15.69
CA ARG A 298 0.62 16.81 -15.81
C ARG A 298 0.13 17.14 -17.22
N PRO A 299 -0.94 17.95 -17.38
CA PRO A 299 -1.45 18.35 -18.69
C PRO A 299 -0.60 19.46 -19.35
N ASN A 300 0.11 20.25 -18.54
CA ASN A 300 1.12 21.24 -18.93
C ASN A 300 1.97 21.62 -17.70
N GLU A 301 3.02 22.41 -17.91
CA GLU A 301 4.01 22.76 -16.88
C GLU A 301 3.45 23.55 -15.69
N HIS A 302 2.32 24.25 -15.84
CA HIS A 302 1.73 25.12 -14.81
C HIS A 302 0.75 24.38 -13.89
N VAL A 303 0.40 23.12 -14.18
CA VAL A 303 -0.63 22.36 -13.46
C VAL A 303 0.01 21.20 -12.70
N TYR A 304 0.17 21.37 -11.39
CA TYR A 304 0.94 20.47 -10.52
C TYR A 304 0.12 19.29 -9.97
N CYS A 305 0.80 18.19 -9.63
CA CYS A 305 0.24 17.15 -8.77
C CYS A 305 0.02 17.69 -7.34
N PHE A 306 -0.76 16.99 -6.52
CA PHE A 306 -0.93 17.29 -5.09
C PHE A 306 0.11 16.58 -4.22
N LEU A 307 0.37 17.14 -3.03
CA LEU A 307 1.25 16.60 -2.01
C LEU A 307 0.43 16.19 -0.77
N ALA A 308 0.74 15.03 -0.20
CA ALA A 308 0.17 14.50 1.04
C ALA A 308 1.16 13.53 1.70
N GLY A 309 0.76 12.88 2.79
CA GLY A 309 1.58 11.89 3.51
C GLY A 309 1.93 10.64 2.72
N ASP A 310 1.13 10.26 1.71
CA ASP A 310 1.46 9.19 0.76
C ASP A 310 1.65 9.72 -0.66
N HIS A 311 2.74 9.31 -1.32
CA HIS A 311 3.08 9.66 -2.70
C HIS A 311 2.01 9.26 -3.74
N ARG A 312 1.19 8.23 -3.44
CA ARG A 312 0.11 7.72 -4.29
C ARG A 312 -1.17 8.56 -4.22
N VAL A 313 -1.19 9.68 -3.48
CA VAL A 313 -2.36 10.58 -3.39
C VAL A 313 -2.93 11.02 -4.75
N ASN A 314 -2.11 10.99 -5.81
CA ASN A 314 -2.50 11.34 -7.18
C ASN A 314 -2.84 10.13 -8.08
N GLU A 315 -2.74 8.90 -7.57
CA GLU A 315 -2.88 7.66 -8.36
C GLU A 315 -4.25 7.58 -9.04
N GLN A 316 -5.31 8.00 -8.35
CA GLN A 316 -6.63 8.21 -8.92
C GLN A 316 -7.38 9.34 -8.19
N LEU A 317 -8.26 10.03 -8.91
CA LEU A 317 -8.85 11.30 -8.45
C LEU A 317 -9.63 11.22 -7.13
N VAL A 318 -10.42 10.16 -6.91
CA VAL A 318 -11.26 10.08 -5.69
C VAL A 318 -10.45 9.71 -4.44
N LEU A 319 -9.27 9.12 -4.60
CA LEU A 319 -8.26 9.04 -3.54
C LEU A 319 -7.77 10.44 -3.16
N THR A 320 -7.44 11.30 -4.14
CA THR A 320 -7.06 12.71 -3.89
C THR A 320 -8.16 13.48 -3.14
N VAL A 321 -9.42 13.22 -3.47
CA VAL A 321 -10.60 13.77 -2.77
C VAL A 321 -10.65 13.31 -1.30
N LEU A 322 -10.42 12.03 -1.01
CA LEU A 322 -10.38 11.52 0.37
C LEU A 322 -9.19 12.08 1.17
N HIS A 323 -7.99 12.16 0.60
CA HIS A 323 -6.85 12.82 1.26
C HIS A 323 -7.14 14.31 1.55
N THR A 324 -7.81 15.01 0.63
CA THR A 324 -8.26 16.41 0.83
C THR A 324 -9.21 16.51 2.03
N VAL A 325 -10.16 15.57 2.16
CA VAL A 325 -11.09 15.51 3.30
C VAL A 325 -10.36 15.27 4.63
N PHE A 326 -9.38 14.38 4.70
CA PHE A 326 -8.63 14.14 5.94
C PHE A 326 -7.70 15.31 6.33
N MET A 327 -7.11 16.01 5.34
CA MET A 327 -6.39 17.26 5.60
C MET A 327 -7.33 18.36 6.14
N ARG A 328 -8.51 18.53 5.52
CA ARG A 328 -9.55 19.46 5.98
C ARG A 328 -9.98 19.13 7.42
N GLU A 329 -10.13 17.84 7.78
CA GLU A 329 -10.53 17.41 9.13
C GLU A 329 -9.45 17.69 10.18
N HIS A 330 -8.17 17.47 9.87
CA HIS A 330 -7.06 17.86 10.74
C HIS A 330 -7.07 19.37 10.99
N ASN A 331 -7.11 20.18 9.93
CA ASN A 331 -7.13 21.64 10.06
C ASN A 331 -8.41 22.16 10.76
N ARG A 332 -9.52 21.43 10.66
CA ARG A 332 -10.73 21.69 11.45
C ARG A 332 -10.46 21.47 12.94
N ILE A 333 -9.99 20.28 13.34
CA ILE A 333 -9.76 19.93 14.75
C ILE A 333 -8.68 20.84 15.38
N ALA A 334 -7.54 21.04 14.70
CA ALA A 334 -6.45 21.90 15.16
C ALA A 334 -6.93 23.33 15.51
N TRP A 335 -7.77 23.94 14.66
CA TRP A 335 -8.30 25.28 14.88
C TRP A 335 -9.22 25.40 16.12
N GLN A 336 -9.95 24.34 16.49
CA GLN A 336 -10.74 24.34 17.72
C GLN A 336 -9.86 24.09 18.95
N LEU A 337 -8.90 23.18 18.87
CA LEU A 337 -7.94 22.93 19.96
C LEU A 337 -7.14 24.20 20.28
N ALA A 338 -6.73 24.96 19.27
CA ALA A 338 -6.05 26.26 19.43
C ALA A 338 -6.95 27.33 20.08
N LYS A 339 -8.28 27.24 19.94
CA LYS A 339 -9.24 28.17 20.55
C LYS A 339 -9.56 27.83 22.00
N ILE A 340 -9.57 26.55 22.39
CA ILE A 340 -9.84 26.14 23.78
C ILE A 340 -8.57 26.10 24.64
N ASN A 341 -7.41 25.76 24.06
CA ASN A 341 -6.13 25.65 24.76
C ASN A 341 -5.14 26.72 24.25
N LEU A 342 -5.40 27.98 24.60
CA LEU A 342 -4.58 29.15 24.22
C LEU A 342 -3.11 29.06 24.69
N HIS A 343 -2.78 28.12 25.58
CA HIS A 343 -1.44 27.85 26.10
C HIS A 343 -0.68 26.74 25.36
N TRP A 344 -1.30 26.04 24.41
CA TRP A 344 -0.63 25.00 23.61
C TRP A 344 0.23 25.63 22.50
N ASP A 345 1.39 25.05 22.26
CA ASP A 345 2.25 25.38 21.12
C ASP A 345 1.86 24.60 19.85
N ASP A 346 2.52 24.91 18.74
CA ASP A 346 2.27 24.28 17.43
C ASP A 346 2.44 22.75 17.46
N GLU A 347 3.41 22.25 18.24
CA GLU A 347 3.70 20.82 18.32
C GLU A 347 2.66 20.07 19.15
N ARG A 348 2.25 20.62 20.30
CA ARG A 348 1.15 20.08 21.12
C ARG A 348 -0.15 20.07 20.33
N LEU A 349 -0.44 21.15 19.59
CA LEU A 349 -1.61 21.23 18.70
C LEU A 349 -1.55 20.20 17.58
N PHE A 350 -0.42 20.10 16.86
CA PHE A 350 -0.25 19.14 15.78
C PHE A 350 -0.40 17.69 16.27
N GLN A 351 0.27 17.31 17.37
CA GLN A 351 0.30 15.94 17.83
C GLN A 351 -1.02 15.48 18.48
N GLU A 352 -1.72 16.32 19.25
CA GLU A 352 -3.06 15.96 19.75
C GLU A 352 -4.08 15.90 18.60
N THR A 353 -4.01 16.82 17.62
CA THR A 353 -4.86 16.75 16.42
C THR A 353 -4.62 15.45 15.64
N ARG A 354 -3.34 15.13 15.36
CA ARG A 354 -2.92 13.88 14.73
C ARG A 354 -3.43 12.67 15.51
N ARG A 355 -3.27 12.66 16.83
CA ARG A 355 -3.74 11.58 17.72
C ARG A 355 -5.26 11.38 17.65
N ILE A 356 -6.05 12.44 17.58
CA ILE A 356 -7.53 12.36 17.41
C ILE A 356 -7.89 11.84 16.01
N VAL A 357 -7.29 12.37 14.94
CA VAL A 357 -7.55 11.91 13.55
C VAL A 357 -7.17 10.44 13.36
N ILE A 358 -6.09 9.98 14.00
CA ILE A 358 -5.72 8.57 14.07
C ILE A 358 -6.82 7.74 14.75
N ALA A 359 -7.32 8.18 15.91
CA ALA A 359 -8.37 7.47 16.62
C ALA A 359 -9.68 7.39 15.83
N ILE A 360 -10.06 8.47 15.13
CA ILE A 360 -11.21 8.49 14.21
C ILE A 360 -11.00 7.51 13.04
N THR A 361 -9.79 7.49 12.46
CA THR A 361 -9.42 6.54 11.40
C THR A 361 -9.53 5.09 11.88
N GLN A 362 -8.96 4.77 13.04
CA GLN A 362 -9.04 3.44 13.66
C GLN A 362 -10.49 3.04 13.96
N HIS A 363 -11.29 3.96 14.52
CA HIS A 363 -12.68 3.70 14.85
C HIS A 363 -13.52 3.39 13.61
N ILE A 364 -13.52 4.26 12.59
CA ILE A 364 -14.28 4.06 11.35
C ILE A 364 -13.86 2.77 10.63
N THR A 365 -12.56 2.43 10.63
CA THR A 365 -12.10 1.17 10.01
C THR A 365 -12.71 -0.06 10.69
N TYR A 366 -12.79 -0.12 12.02
CA TYR A 366 -13.27 -1.32 12.72
C TYR A 366 -14.79 -1.35 12.98
N GLU A 367 -15.47 -0.21 13.06
CA GLU A 367 -16.93 -0.11 13.29
C GLU A 367 -17.76 0.01 12.00
N GLU A 368 -17.20 0.52 10.89
CA GLU A 368 -17.90 0.60 9.60
C GLU A 368 -17.30 -0.32 8.51
N PHE A 369 -15.99 -0.24 8.24
CA PHE A 369 -15.38 -0.97 7.12
C PHE A 369 -15.27 -2.49 7.33
N LEU A 370 -14.58 -2.94 8.38
CA LEU A 370 -14.36 -4.38 8.63
C LEU A 370 -15.65 -5.21 8.78
N PRO A 371 -16.76 -4.71 9.40
CA PRO A 371 -18.02 -5.44 9.46
C PRO A 371 -18.65 -5.76 8.10
N MET A 372 -18.38 -4.96 7.06
CA MET A 372 -18.80 -5.27 5.69
C MET A 372 -17.79 -6.20 5.00
N VAL A 373 -16.48 -5.92 5.15
CA VAL A 373 -15.44 -6.72 4.49
C VAL A 373 -15.43 -8.17 4.97
N LEU A 374 -15.50 -8.42 6.28
CA LEU A 374 -15.31 -9.73 6.92
C LEU A 374 -16.60 -10.41 7.40
N GLY A 375 -17.67 -9.62 7.58
CA GLY A 375 -18.90 -10.06 8.20
C GLY A 375 -18.78 -10.38 9.70
N LYS A 376 -19.94 -10.41 10.38
CA LYS A 376 -20.01 -10.60 11.85
C LYS A 376 -19.40 -11.92 12.34
N ARG A 377 -19.35 -12.96 11.50
CA ARG A 377 -18.77 -14.27 11.87
C ARG A 377 -17.28 -14.14 12.19
N LEU A 378 -16.49 -13.65 11.23
CA LEU A 378 -15.05 -13.53 11.38
C LEU A 378 -14.66 -12.48 12.42
N LEU A 379 -15.42 -11.37 12.55
CA LEU A 379 -15.17 -10.38 13.59
C LEU A 379 -15.25 -10.96 15.01
N ASN A 380 -16.22 -11.86 15.25
CA ASN A 380 -16.39 -12.52 16.54
C ASN A 380 -15.34 -13.64 16.75
N GLU A 381 -15.04 -14.41 15.70
CA GLU A 381 -14.04 -15.49 15.71
C GLU A 381 -12.63 -14.96 16.03
N PHE A 382 -12.25 -13.84 15.41
CA PHE A 382 -10.96 -13.17 15.63
C PHE A 382 -11.01 -12.10 16.75
N GLN A 383 -12.16 -11.91 17.41
CA GLN A 383 -12.36 -10.98 18.54
C GLN A 383 -11.99 -9.51 18.23
N ILE A 384 -12.13 -9.10 16.97
CA ILE A 384 -11.80 -7.76 16.46
C ILE A 384 -12.99 -6.80 16.41
N SER A 385 -14.17 -7.20 16.89
CA SER A 385 -15.31 -6.30 17.12
C SER A 385 -14.98 -5.15 18.09
N VAL A 386 -15.45 -3.93 17.80
CA VAL A 386 -15.37 -2.76 18.67
C VAL A 386 -16.63 -2.63 19.54
N ASP A 387 -16.46 -2.24 20.80
CA ASP A 387 -17.57 -1.95 21.71
C ASP A 387 -18.14 -0.56 21.45
N LYS A 388 -19.46 -0.47 21.24
CA LYS A 388 -20.17 0.78 20.93
C LYS A 388 -20.42 1.67 22.15
N GLU A 389 -20.32 1.11 23.35
CA GLU A 389 -20.31 1.87 24.59
C GLU A 389 -18.90 2.45 24.81
N GLY A 390 -18.78 3.57 25.55
CA GLY A 390 -17.53 4.33 25.80
C GLY A 390 -16.46 3.61 26.63
N LYS A 391 -16.43 2.28 26.60
CA LYS A 391 -15.51 1.41 27.33
C LYS A 391 -14.14 1.37 26.68
N PHE A 392 -13.12 1.30 27.52
CA PHE A 392 -11.76 0.91 27.15
C PHE A 392 -11.69 -0.60 26.84
N TRP A 393 -10.72 -0.97 26.01
CA TRP A 393 -10.42 -2.35 25.62
C TRP A 393 -8.99 -2.71 26.04
N ASN A 394 -8.87 -3.73 26.88
CA ASN A 394 -7.59 -4.12 27.52
C ASN A 394 -7.04 -5.42 26.93
N GLY A 395 -6.82 -5.44 25.61
CA GLY A 395 -6.30 -6.60 24.86
C GLY A 395 -4.96 -6.38 24.17
N TYR A 396 -4.26 -5.27 24.42
CA TYR A 396 -2.91 -5.05 23.89
C TYR A 396 -1.92 -6.10 24.41
N ASP A 397 -1.20 -6.76 23.50
CA ASP A 397 -0.19 -7.77 23.79
C ASP A 397 1.19 -7.31 23.25
N PRO A 398 2.16 -6.99 24.13
CA PRO A 398 3.52 -6.59 23.74
C PRO A 398 4.37 -7.73 23.15
N ASN A 399 3.82 -8.95 23.03
CA ASN A 399 4.48 -10.10 22.40
C ASN A 399 3.98 -10.38 20.97
N LEU A 400 2.94 -9.66 20.51
CA LEU A 400 2.39 -9.81 19.16
C LEU A 400 3.05 -8.82 18.19
N ASP A 401 3.45 -9.32 17.02
CA ASP A 401 4.01 -8.49 15.95
C ASP A 401 2.93 -7.93 15.00
N PRO A 402 2.65 -6.61 15.02
CA PRO A 402 1.68 -5.94 14.17
C PRO A 402 2.16 -5.77 12.71
N SER A 403 3.41 -6.11 12.38
CA SER A 403 3.98 -5.87 11.05
C SER A 403 3.11 -6.43 9.92
N ALA A 404 3.01 -5.66 8.83
CA ALA A 404 2.23 -6.04 7.66
C ALA A 404 2.75 -7.34 7.03
N THR A 405 1.84 -8.23 6.65
CA THR A 405 2.19 -9.55 6.09
C THR A 405 2.10 -9.59 4.57
N GLU A 406 2.99 -10.37 3.94
CA GLU A 406 3.12 -10.45 2.48
C GLU A 406 1.82 -10.88 1.81
N GLY A 407 1.18 -11.96 2.30
CA GLY A 407 -0.10 -12.44 1.75
C GLY A 407 -1.25 -11.44 1.88
N PHE A 408 -1.15 -10.48 2.81
CA PHE A 408 -2.09 -9.38 2.95
C PHE A 408 -1.80 -8.26 1.94
N ILE A 409 -0.56 -7.76 1.85
CA ILE A 409 -0.19 -6.61 1.00
C ILE A 409 -0.02 -6.94 -0.50
N THR A 410 0.31 -8.19 -0.84
CA THR A 410 0.47 -8.64 -2.24
C THR A 410 -0.83 -9.13 -2.86
N ALA A 411 -1.73 -9.69 -2.05
CA ALA A 411 -2.94 -10.36 -2.54
C ALA A 411 -4.20 -9.98 -1.76
N ALA A 412 -4.37 -10.41 -0.50
CA ALA A 412 -5.69 -10.41 0.13
C ALA A 412 -6.31 -9.01 0.27
N PHE A 413 -5.53 -7.98 0.61
CA PHE A 413 -6.06 -6.61 0.70
C PHE A 413 -6.20 -5.91 -0.67
N ARG A 414 -5.80 -6.57 -1.77
CA ARG A 414 -6.04 -6.13 -3.15
C ARG A 414 -7.33 -6.68 -3.75
N PHE A 415 -8.20 -7.28 -2.93
CA PHE A 415 -9.57 -7.64 -3.34
C PHE A 415 -10.32 -6.42 -3.93
N GLY A 416 -10.04 -5.22 -3.41
CA GLY A 416 -10.62 -3.96 -3.88
C GLY A 416 -10.41 -3.62 -5.36
N HIS A 417 -9.50 -4.31 -6.06
CA HIS A 417 -9.30 -4.11 -7.51
C HIS A 417 -10.45 -4.71 -8.34
N SER A 418 -11.18 -5.73 -7.83
CA SER A 418 -12.43 -6.23 -8.45
C SER A 418 -13.57 -5.22 -8.35
N LEU A 419 -13.60 -4.45 -7.25
CA LEU A 419 -14.67 -3.49 -6.93
C LEU A 419 -14.66 -2.23 -7.81
N LEU A 420 -13.64 -2.04 -8.66
CA LEU A 420 -13.40 -0.82 -9.43
C LEU A 420 -14.43 -0.67 -10.57
N PRO A 421 -15.21 0.42 -10.62
CA PRO A 421 -16.18 0.64 -11.69
C PRO A 421 -15.50 1.18 -12.97
N HIS A 422 -16.07 0.82 -14.13
CA HIS A 422 -15.62 1.28 -15.45
C HIS A 422 -15.70 2.83 -15.58
N ARG A 423 -16.60 3.49 -14.86
CA ARG A 423 -16.73 4.95 -14.80
C ARG A 423 -16.83 5.43 -13.36
N ILE A 424 -16.35 6.64 -13.08
CA ILE A 424 -16.58 7.37 -11.82
C ILE A 424 -17.65 8.42 -12.07
N GLU A 425 -18.67 8.46 -11.22
CA GLU A 425 -19.80 9.36 -11.34
C GLU A 425 -19.64 10.65 -10.52
N ARG A 426 -20.30 11.71 -10.97
CA ARG A 426 -20.44 12.99 -10.26
C ARG A 426 -21.91 13.22 -9.92
N TRP A 427 -22.20 13.58 -8.68
CA TRP A 427 -23.57 13.75 -8.17
C TRP A 427 -23.74 15.13 -7.52
N SER A 428 -24.95 15.69 -7.62
CA SER A 428 -25.30 16.99 -7.03
C SER A 428 -25.67 16.87 -5.55
N VAL A 429 -25.63 18.00 -4.83
CA VAL A 429 -26.07 18.12 -3.42
C VAL A 429 -27.54 17.72 -3.16
N ALA A 430 -28.33 17.52 -4.22
CA ALA A 430 -29.68 16.98 -4.17
C ALA A 430 -29.76 15.45 -4.37
N HIS A 431 -28.60 14.76 -4.36
CA HIS A 431 -28.45 13.35 -4.72
C HIS A 431 -29.07 13.03 -6.09
N LYS A 432 -28.66 13.77 -7.12
CA LYS A 432 -28.94 13.46 -8.53
C LYS A 432 -27.62 13.31 -9.30
N PHE A 433 -27.55 12.30 -10.15
CA PHE A 433 -26.47 12.15 -11.13
C PHE A 433 -26.31 13.43 -11.98
N ILE A 434 -25.07 13.80 -12.27
CA ILE A 434 -24.70 14.92 -13.15
C ILE A 434 -24.05 14.37 -14.43
N ASP A 435 -23.01 13.55 -14.28
CA ASP A 435 -22.06 13.17 -15.34
C ASP A 435 -21.20 11.99 -14.86
N SER A 436 -20.48 11.30 -15.77
CA SER A 436 -19.50 10.27 -15.41
C SER A 436 -18.32 10.20 -16.38
N LYS A 437 -17.13 9.86 -15.86
CA LYS A 437 -15.90 9.71 -16.64
C LYS A 437 -15.32 8.30 -16.53
N GLU A 438 -14.75 7.80 -17.62
CA GLU A 438 -13.93 6.58 -17.63
C GLU A 438 -12.81 6.66 -16.58
N LEU A 439 -12.62 5.57 -15.83
CA LEU A 439 -11.62 5.50 -14.77
C LEU A 439 -10.18 5.74 -15.31
N SER A 440 -9.83 5.26 -16.50
CA SER A 440 -8.51 5.52 -17.12
C SER A 440 -8.24 6.98 -17.49
N ARG A 441 -9.25 7.87 -17.45
CA ARG A 441 -9.09 9.33 -17.62
C ARG A 441 -8.93 10.09 -16.29
N LEU A 442 -9.03 9.40 -15.16
CA LEU A 442 -8.89 9.94 -13.80
C LEU A 442 -7.69 9.34 -13.06
N ILE A 443 -7.25 8.14 -13.46
CA ILE A 443 -5.98 7.56 -13.03
C ILE A 443 -4.82 8.48 -13.45
N ARG A 444 -3.95 8.79 -12.48
CA ARG A 444 -2.84 9.76 -12.50
C ARG A 444 -3.21 11.17 -12.99
N GLN A 445 -4.50 11.52 -12.97
CA GLN A 445 -5.03 12.78 -13.53
C GLN A 445 -6.03 13.45 -12.56
N PRO A 446 -5.59 13.91 -11.37
CA PRO A 446 -6.47 14.42 -10.31
C PRO A 446 -7.05 15.82 -10.57
N PHE A 447 -6.64 16.49 -11.65
CA PHE A 447 -6.85 17.93 -11.90
C PHE A 447 -8.32 18.36 -12.05
N ASP A 448 -9.26 17.42 -12.16
CA ASP A 448 -10.68 17.73 -12.15
C ASP A 448 -11.16 18.28 -10.80
N ILE A 449 -10.36 18.15 -9.72
CA ILE A 449 -10.62 18.83 -8.43
C ILE A 449 -10.16 20.30 -8.41
N LEU A 450 -9.37 20.75 -9.39
CA LEU A 450 -9.05 22.17 -9.62
C LEU A 450 -10.22 22.89 -10.33
N LYS A 451 -11.46 22.52 -9.98
CA LYS A 451 -12.71 23.12 -10.48
C LYS A 451 -13.63 23.38 -9.28
N PRO A 452 -14.24 24.56 -9.17
CA PRO A 452 -15.00 24.94 -7.99
C PRO A 452 -16.18 23.97 -7.77
N GLY A 453 -16.30 23.46 -6.55
CA GLY A 453 -17.33 22.51 -6.13
C GLY A 453 -17.17 21.06 -6.62
N TYR A 454 -16.16 20.74 -7.44
CA TYR A 454 -16.04 19.37 -8.00
C TYR A 454 -15.72 18.32 -6.93
N VAL A 455 -14.99 18.69 -5.87
CA VAL A 455 -14.72 17.85 -4.69
C VAL A 455 -16.02 17.25 -4.15
N ASP A 456 -17.02 18.08 -3.87
CA ASP A 456 -18.34 17.65 -3.40
C ASP A 456 -19.05 16.73 -4.40
N THR A 457 -18.93 17.01 -5.71
CA THR A 457 -19.60 16.16 -6.71
C THR A 457 -19.01 14.75 -6.79
N TYR A 458 -17.71 14.59 -6.52
CA TYR A 458 -17.05 13.29 -6.42
C TYR A 458 -17.21 12.62 -5.04
N LEU A 459 -17.27 13.39 -3.95
CA LEU A 459 -17.69 12.88 -2.63
C LEU A 459 -19.11 12.29 -2.69
N LEU A 460 -20.03 13.00 -3.33
CA LEU A 460 -21.38 12.54 -3.57
C LEU A 460 -21.43 11.41 -4.60
N GLY A 461 -20.49 11.34 -5.55
CA GLY A 461 -20.27 10.16 -6.38
C GLY A 461 -20.03 8.90 -5.55
N MET A 462 -18.99 8.92 -4.72
CA MET A 462 -18.58 7.77 -3.88
C MET A 462 -19.66 7.23 -2.92
N VAL A 463 -20.67 8.03 -2.56
CA VAL A 463 -21.75 7.62 -1.65
C VAL A 463 -23.11 7.40 -2.33
N ASN A 464 -23.23 7.59 -3.64
CA ASN A 464 -24.45 7.27 -4.40
C ASN A 464 -24.21 6.21 -5.49
N GLN A 465 -22.99 6.12 -6.02
CA GLN A 465 -22.59 5.11 -7.00
C GLN A 465 -22.39 3.73 -6.34
N LEU A 466 -22.71 2.66 -7.07
CA LEU A 466 -22.35 1.29 -6.69
C LEU A 466 -20.89 0.96 -7.05
N ALA A 467 -20.19 0.33 -6.11
CA ALA A 467 -18.99 -0.44 -6.42
C ALA A 467 -19.36 -1.71 -7.21
N GLN A 468 -18.39 -2.29 -7.93
CA GLN A 468 -18.57 -3.59 -8.58
C GLN A 468 -18.60 -4.73 -7.56
N ALA A 469 -18.99 -5.92 -8.01
CA ALA A 469 -18.99 -7.13 -7.18
C ALA A 469 -17.55 -7.53 -6.78
N MET A 470 -17.44 -8.23 -5.64
CA MET A 470 -16.22 -8.97 -5.31
C MET A 470 -16.34 -10.36 -5.95
N ASP A 471 -15.77 -10.50 -7.14
CA ASP A 471 -15.64 -11.77 -7.86
C ASP A 471 -14.43 -11.75 -8.80
N GLU A 472 -14.33 -12.74 -9.69
CA GLU A 472 -13.25 -12.84 -10.66
C GLU A 472 -13.14 -11.65 -11.64
N GLY A 473 -14.21 -10.89 -11.87
CA GLY A 473 -14.27 -9.82 -12.85
C GLY A 473 -13.42 -8.60 -12.49
N VAL A 474 -12.77 -8.01 -13.51
CA VAL A 474 -12.01 -6.75 -13.36
C VAL A 474 -12.17 -5.91 -14.61
N THR A 475 -12.49 -4.62 -14.44
CA THR A 475 -12.83 -3.75 -15.57
C THR A 475 -11.65 -3.44 -16.50
N GLU A 476 -11.95 -3.31 -17.80
CA GLU A 476 -10.97 -3.00 -18.85
C GLU A 476 -10.10 -1.77 -18.52
N GLN A 477 -10.70 -0.78 -17.84
CA GLN A 477 -10.08 0.47 -17.43
C GLN A 477 -8.79 0.28 -16.61
N VAL A 478 -8.58 -0.91 -16.03
CA VAL A 478 -7.34 -1.29 -15.35
C VAL A 478 -6.70 -2.59 -15.86
N THR A 479 -7.36 -3.42 -16.68
CA THR A 479 -6.75 -4.64 -17.28
C THR A 479 -6.16 -4.43 -18.68
N THR A 480 -6.48 -3.33 -19.35
CA THR A 480 -5.78 -2.90 -20.59
C THR A 480 -5.40 -1.41 -20.60
N LEU A 481 -6.05 -0.57 -19.79
CA LEU A 481 -5.92 0.90 -19.82
C LEU A 481 -5.23 1.52 -18.57
N LEU A 482 -4.64 0.72 -17.66
CA LEU A 482 -3.97 1.24 -16.46
C LEU A 482 -2.83 2.21 -16.85
N PHE A 483 -2.79 3.39 -16.23
CA PHE A 483 -1.79 4.44 -16.51
C PHE A 483 -1.65 4.84 -18.00
N LYS A 484 -2.68 4.61 -18.83
CA LYS A 484 -2.75 5.02 -20.23
C LYS A 484 -2.42 6.51 -20.38
N LYS A 485 -1.31 6.83 -21.06
CA LYS A 485 -0.94 8.22 -21.38
C LYS A 485 -1.99 8.81 -22.34
N PRO A 486 -2.38 10.10 -22.25
CA PRO A 486 -3.49 10.67 -23.05
C PRO A 486 -3.36 10.53 -24.57
N HIS A 487 -2.14 10.36 -25.10
CA HIS A 487 -1.84 10.15 -26.52
C HIS A 487 -1.67 8.66 -26.91
N LYS A 488 -2.02 7.71 -26.03
CA LYS A 488 -1.95 6.27 -26.26
C LYS A 488 -3.33 5.65 -26.14
N HIS A 489 -3.56 4.61 -26.95
CA HIS A 489 -4.81 3.84 -26.92
C HIS A 489 -4.77 2.73 -25.84
N PHE A 490 -3.59 2.29 -25.44
CA PHE A 490 -3.36 1.27 -24.41
C PHE A 490 -2.59 1.78 -23.18
N GLY A 491 -2.70 1.03 -22.09
CA GLY A 491 -1.92 1.16 -20.86
C GLY A 491 -1.35 -0.19 -20.42
N MET A 492 -1.45 -0.47 -19.13
CA MET A 492 -0.96 -1.70 -18.48
C MET A 492 -2.13 -2.54 -17.92
N ASP A 493 -1.79 -3.71 -17.37
CA ASP A 493 -2.74 -4.69 -16.82
C ASP A 493 -2.53 -4.89 -15.31
N LEU A 494 -3.43 -4.34 -14.50
CA LEU A 494 -3.37 -4.36 -13.03
C LEU A 494 -3.55 -5.76 -12.44
N ALA A 495 -4.33 -6.63 -13.10
CA ALA A 495 -4.53 -8.01 -12.67
C ALA A 495 -3.26 -8.84 -12.93
N ALA A 496 -2.64 -8.69 -14.11
CA ALA A 496 -1.34 -9.28 -14.39
C ALA A 496 -0.23 -8.74 -13.45
N ILE A 497 -0.24 -7.44 -13.13
CA ILE A 497 0.69 -6.84 -12.15
C ILE A 497 0.48 -7.42 -10.74
N ASN A 498 -0.77 -7.64 -10.29
CA ASN A 498 -1.05 -8.29 -9.00
C ASN A 498 -0.47 -9.71 -8.94
N ILE A 499 -0.74 -10.52 -9.97
CA ILE A 499 -0.23 -11.88 -10.10
C ILE A 499 1.30 -11.90 -10.10
N GLN A 500 1.93 -11.10 -10.96
CA GLN A 500 3.39 -11.05 -11.08
C GLN A 500 4.05 -10.51 -9.80
N ARG A 501 3.39 -9.61 -9.06
CA ARG A 501 3.86 -9.12 -7.75
C ARG A 501 3.77 -10.19 -6.66
N GLY A 502 2.76 -11.06 -6.69
CA GLY A 502 2.71 -12.24 -5.83
C GLY A 502 3.90 -13.19 -6.06
N ARG A 503 4.22 -13.45 -7.34
CA ARG A 503 5.37 -14.28 -7.75
C ARG A 503 6.72 -13.63 -7.42
N ASP A 504 6.85 -12.32 -7.60
CA ASP A 504 8.04 -11.51 -7.24
C ASP A 504 8.38 -11.57 -5.73
N HIS A 505 7.35 -11.45 -4.88
CA HIS A 505 7.45 -11.59 -3.43
C HIS A 505 7.57 -13.06 -2.98
N ALA A 506 7.37 -14.03 -3.90
CA ALA A 506 7.39 -15.46 -3.64
C ALA A 506 6.42 -15.91 -2.53
N ILE A 507 5.18 -15.38 -2.55
CA ILE A 507 4.09 -15.95 -1.75
C ILE A 507 3.65 -17.30 -2.34
N ARG A 508 3.16 -18.20 -1.47
CA ARG A 508 2.63 -19.52 -1.89
C ARG A 508 1.31 -19.38 -2.66
N GLY A 509 1.01 -20.41 -3.45
CA GLY A 509 -0.27 -20.54 -4.16
C GLY A 509 -1.47 -20.57 -3.22
N TYR A 510 -2.64 -20.28 -3.79
CA TYR A 510 -3.94 -20.18 -3.12
C TYR A 510 -4.25 -21.38 -2.19
N THR A 511 -3.93 -22.60 -2.64
CA THR A 511 -4.22 -23.86 -1.92
C THR A 511 -3.47 -24.01 -0.59
N GLU A 512 -2.23 -23.54 -0.49
CA GLU A 512 -1.48 -23.56 0.77
C GLU A 512 -1.99 -22.49 1.76
N TYR A 513 -2.54 -21.37 1.27
CA TYR A 513 -3.23 -20.41 2.13
C TYR A 513 -4.58 -20.93 2.62
N ARG A 514 -5.36 -21.66 1.80
CA ARG A 514 -6.56 -22.39 2.27
C ARG A 514 -6.23 -23.29 3.46
N LYS A 515 -5.20 -24.11 3.29
CA LYS A 515 -4.68 -25.09 4.27
C LYS A 515 -4.19 -24.40 5.55
N MET A 516 -3.46 -23.28 5.46
CA MET A 516 -3.09 -22.44 6.62
C MET A 516 -4.31 -21.90 7.37
N CYS A 517 -5.38 -21.57 6.65
CA CYS A 517 -6.66 -21.12 7.20
C CYS A 517 -7.56 -22.27 7.70
N GLY A 518 -7.11 -23.53 7.69
CA GLY A 518 -7.90 -24.68 8.12
C GLY A 518 -9.09 -25.02 7.20
N LEU A 519 -9.08 -24.51 5.96
CA LEU A 519 -10.13 -24.75 4.96
C LEU A 519 -9.87 -26.06 4.20
N SER A 520 -10.86 -26.52 3.42
CA SER A 520 -10.73 -27.73 2.60
C SER A 520 -9.51 -27.65 1.67
N THR A 521 -8.71 -28.72 1.68
CA THR A 521 -7.60 -28.91 0.73
C THR A 521 -8.15 -29.13 -0.67
N VAL A 522 -7.53 -28.49 -1.66
CA VAL A 522 -7.82 -28.67 -3.09
C VAL A 522 -6.65 -29.44 -3.69
N GLN A 523 -6.93 -30.55 -4.37
CA GLN A 523 -5.99 -31.41 -5.09
C GLN A 523 -6.44 -31.67 -6.53
N HIS A 524 -7.75 -31.66 -6.77
CA HIS A 524 -8.39 -31.90 -8.06
C HIS A 524 -9.32 -30.77 -8.44
N TRP A 525 -9.84 -30.81 -9.67
CA TRP A 525 -10.68 -29.74 -10.21
C TRP A 525 -12.04 -29.65 -9.53
N GLU A 526 -12.57 -30.83 -9.21
CA GLU A 526 -13.85 -31.08 -8.60
C GLU A 526 -13.93 -30.52 -7.17
N ASP A 527 -12.78 -30.39 -6.48
CA ASP A 527 -12.68 -29.81 -5.14
C ASP A 527 -13.03 -28.30 -5.11
N LEU A 528 -12.92 -27.59 -6.24
CA LEU A 528 -13.22 -26.16 -6.36
C LEU A 528 -14.72 -25.87 -6.55
N VAL A 529 -15.52 -26.88 -6.90
CA VAL A 529 -16.96 -26.73 -7.15
C VAL A 529 -17.67 -26.30 -5.85
N GLY A 530 -18.32 -25.14 -5.87
CA GLY A 530 -18.95 -24.55 -4.68
C GLY A 530 -17.98 -23.84 -3.72
N ILE A 531 -16.68 -23.78 -4.04
CA ILE A 531 -15.74 -22.80 -3.48
C ILE A 531 -15.71 -21.55 -4.38
N MET A 532 -15.70 -21.76 -5.69
CA MET A 532 -15.70 -20.74 -6.75
C MET A 532 -16.89 -20.94 -7.69
N ARG A 533 -17.08 -20.03 -8.65
CA ARG A 533 -17.98 -20.27 -9.80
C ARG A 533 -17.31 -21.28 -10.76
N ASN A 534 -18.13 -22.03 -11.50
CA ASN A 534 -17.63 -23.16 -12.32
C ASN A 534 -16.84 -22.71 -13.57
N ASP A 535 -17.11 -21.51 -14.08
CA ASP A 535 -16.54 -21.01 -15.34
C ASP A 535 -15.13 -20.38 -15.18
N THR A 536 -14.66 -20.26 -13.93
CA THR A 536 -13.60 -19.32 -13.53
C THR A 536 -12.18 -19.83 -13.74
N VAL A 537 -11.95 -21.09 -14.16
CA VAL A 537 -10.59 -21.68 -14.09
C VAL A 537 -10.26 -22.66 -15.22
N ALA A 538 -9.01 -22.58 -15.72
CA ALA A 538 -8.47 -23.43 -16.79
C ALA A 538 -6.98 -23.81 -16.61
N MET A 539 -6.46 -23.75 -15.37
CA MET A 539 -5.04 -23.89 -14.99
C MET A 539 -4.93 -24.68 -13.68
N ALA A 540 -4.07 -25.71 -13.63
CA ALA A 540 -4.13 -26.76 -12.61
C ALA A 540 -4.25 -26.26 -11.15
N PRO A 541 -5.09 -26.87 -10.30
CA PRO A 541 -5.57 -26.23 -9.06
C PRO A 541 -4.49 -25.83 -8.05
N GLN A 542 -3.38 -26.57 -7.99
CA GLN A 542 -2.26 -26.26 -7.10
C GLN A 542 -1.47 -24.99 -7.48
N ASP A 543 -1.58 -24.56 -8.75
CA ASP A 543 -0.78 -23.48 -9.35
C ASP A 543 -1.52 -22.13 -9.41
N ILE A 544 -2.72 -22.05 -8.83
CA ILE A 544 -3.52 -20.82 -8.73
C ILE A 544 -2.79 -19.79 -7.83
N ASP A 545 -2.44 -18.64 -8.40
CA ASP A 545 -1.91 -17.50 -7.65
C ASP A 545 -2.91 -17.01 -6.58
N LEU A 546 -2.41 -16.67 -5.38
CA LEU A 546 -3.25 -16.34 -4.22
C LEU A 546 -4.29 -15.23 -4.50
N TRP A 547 -3.90 -14.20 -5.27
CA TRP A 547 -4.82 -13.10 -5.55
C TRP A 547 -6.00 -13.56 -6.41
N SER A 548 -5.71 -14.20 -7.54
CA SER A 548 -6.71 -14.73 -8.48
C SER A 548 -7.64 -15.74 -7.83
N GLY A 549 -7.09 -16.70 -7.06
CA GLY A 549 -7.91 -17.67 -6.33
C GLY A 549 -8.78 -17.03 -5.26
N GLY A 550 -8.28 -16.00 -4.55
CA GLY A 550 -9.02 -15.38 -3.45
C GLY A 550 -10.11 -14.38 -3.86
N VAL A 551 -9.99 -13.72 -5.02
CA VAL A 551 -11.11 -12.93 -5.59
C VAL A 551 -12.21 -13.81 -6.18
N SER A 552 -11.88 -15.03 -6.59
CA SER A 552 -12.82 -15.99 -7.20
C SER A 552 -13.60 -16.82 -6.18
N GLU A 553 -13.29 -16.69 -4.89
CA GLU A 553 -14.05 -17.37 -3.82
C GLU A 553 -15.44 -16.75 -3.65
N ILE A 554 -16.45 -17.62 -3.56
CA ILE A 554 -17.81 -17.21 -3.19
C ILE A 554 -17.76 -16.50 -1.81
N PRO A 555 -18.23 -15.24 -1.70
CA PRO A 555 -18.19 -14.49 -0.45
C PRO A 555 -18.90 -15.19 0.71
N ILE A 556 -18.37 -15.05 1.93
CA ILE A 556 -19.06 -15.52 3.13
C ILE A 556 -20.39 -14.75 3.26
N HIS A 557 -21.48 -15.41 3.66
CA HIS A 557 -22.77 -14.75 3.84
C HIS A 557 -22.67 -13.54 4.81
N GLY A 558 -22.89 -12.33 4.29
CA GLY A 558 -22.77 -11.07 5.05
C GLY A 558 -21.33 -10.54 5.15
N SER A 559 -20.45 -10.93 4.23
CA SER A 559 -19.06 -10.51 4.03
C SER A 559 -18.88 -10.09 2.57
N LEU A 560 -17.92 -9.20 2.27
CA LEU A 560 -17.53 -8.92 0.88
C LEU A 560 -16.54 -9.97 0.36
N VAL A 561 -15.68 -10.55 1.21
CA VAL A 561 -14.67 -11.52 0.77
C VAL A 561 -15.03 -12.97 1.11
N GLY A 562 -14.44 -13.89 0.35
CA GLY A 562 -14.49 -15.33 0.59
C GLY A 562 -13.62 -15.80 1.78
N PRO A 563 -13.68 -17.10 2.12
CA PRO A 563 -13.06 -17.65 3.33
C PRO A 563 -11.54 -17.43 3.49
N THR A 564 -10.76 -17.55 2.42
CA THR A 564 -9.28 -17.46 2.46
C THR A 564 -8.84 -16.02 2.64
N PHE A 565 -9.38 -15.09 1.85
CA PHE A 565 -9.12 -13.66 2.05
C PHE A 565 -9.65 -13.17 3.40
N GLY A 566 -10.84 -13.60 3.82
CA GLY A 566 -11.41 -13.27 5.13
C GLY A 566 -10.49 -13.69 6.28
N CYS A 567 -9.95 -14.90 6.22
CA CYS A 567 -8.95 -15.40 7.17
C CYS A 567 -7.65 -14.54 7.19
N ILE A 568 -7.08 -14.22 6.02
CA ILE A 568 -5.82 -13.45 5.93
C ILE A 568 -6.03 -12.01 6.44
N ILE A 569 -7.11 -11.36 6.01
CA ILE A 569 -7.47 -10.00 6.43
C ILE A 569 -7.76 -9.96 7.94
N ALA A 570 -8.55 -10.90 8.46
CA ALA A 570 -8.85 -10.95 9.90
C ALA A 570 -7.59 -11.19 10.76
N LYS A 571 -6.66 -12.05 10.31
CA LYS A 571 -5.34 -12.22 10.98
C LYS A 571 -4.53 -10.92 11.01
N GLN A 572 -4.51 -10.14 9.91
CA GLN A 572 -3.77 -8.87 9.89
C GLN A 572 -4.43 -7.82 10.79
N PHE A 573 -5.75 -7.61 10.71
CA PHE A 573 -6.43 -6.63 11.55
C PHE A 573 -6.45 -7.03 13.03
N GLN A 574 -6.42 -8.33 13.36
CA GLN A 574 -6.15 -8.78 14.73
C GLN A 574 -4.74 -8.34 15.18
N ALA A 575 -3.70 -8.59 14.38
CA ALA A 575 -2.35 -8.14 14.70
C ALA A 575 -2.23 -6.62 14.85
N LEU A 576 -2.91 -5.84 14.01
CA LEU A 576 -2.91 -4.38 14.06
C LEU A 576 -3.65 -3.79 15.27
N ARG A 577 -4.67 -4.47 15.81
CA ARG A 577 -5.35 -4.04 17.05
C ARG A 577 -4.58 -4.46 18.30
N TYR A 578 -4.17 -5.73 18.36
CA TYR A 578 -3.55 -6.32 19.55
C TYR A 578 -2.08 -5.95 19.71
N GLY A 579 -1.33 -5.70 18.63
CA GLY A 579 0.08 -5.29 18.67
C GLY A 579 0.33 -3.77 18.74
N ASP A 580 -0.71 -2.93 18.82
CA ASP A 580 -0.59 -1.46 18.83
C ASP A 580 -0.77 -0.85 20.23
N ARG A 581 0.34 -0.42 20.84
CA ARG A 581 0.39 0.23 22.16
C ARG A 581 -0.45 1.51 22.24
N HIS A 582 -0.69 2.19 21.12
CA HIS A 582 -1.49 3.42 21.08
C HIS A 582 -2.84 3.22 20.39
N TRP A 583 -3.34 1.98 20.29
CA TRP A 583 -4.71 1.69 19.87
C TRP A 583 -5.69 2.50 20.73
N TYR A 584 -6.64 3.19 20.10
CA TYR A 584 -7.38 4.29 20.74
C TYR A 584 -8.21 3.89 21.98
N GLU A 585 -8.54 2.60 22.14
CA GLU A 585 -9.29 2.09 23.29
C GLU A 585 -8.41 1.61 24.47
N VAL A 586 -7.08 1.60 24.35
CA VAL A 586 -6.19 1.02 25.39
C VAL A 586 -6.16 1.90 26.65
N PRO A 587 -6.43 1.35 27.86
CA PRO A 587 -6.40 2.10 29.12
C PRO A 587 -5.02 2.15 29.77
N ASN A 588 -4.86 3.02 30.77
CA ASN A 588 -3.73 3.06 31.72
C ASN A 588 -2.33 3.31 31.12
N LEU A 589 -2.23 3.85 29.91
CA LEU A 589 -0.99 4.30 29.28
C LEU A 589 -0.99 5.83 29.14
N PRO A 590 0.17 6.50 29.04
CA PRO A 590 0.23 7.94 28.72
C PRO A 590 -0.44 8.29 27.38
N SER A 591 -0.50 7.34 26.45
CA SER A 591 -1.20 7.46 25.17
C SER A 591 -2.72 7.26 25.25
N SER A 592 -3.27 6.84 26.39
CA SER A 592 -4.72 6.63 26.58
C SER A 592 -5.51 7.94 26.53
N PHE A 593 -6.66 7.93 25.87
CA PHE A 593 -7.66 9.00 25.98
C PHE A 593 -8.37 8.95 27.35
N THR A 594 -8.96 10.06 27.78
CA THR A 594 -9.90 10.03 28.92
C THR A 594 -11.20 9.31 28.53
N SER A 595 -12.01 8.90 29.51
CA SER A 595 -13.28 8.21 29.22
C SER A 595 -14.25 9.09 28.43
N GLU A 596 -14.24 10.41 28.65
CA GLU A 596 -15.07 11.36 27.88
C GLU A 596 -14.54 11.50 26.45
N GLN A 597 -13.23 11.66 26.27
CA GLN A 597 -12.58 11.74 24.96
C GLN A 597 -12.84 10.47 24.11
N LEU A 598 -12.78 9.29 24.73
CA LEU A 598 -13.08 8.02 24.08
C LEU A 598 -14.57 7.90 23.70
N GLU A 599 -15.48 8.40 24.54
CA GLU A 599 -16.91 8.48 24.20
C GLU A 599 -17.15 9.41 23.00
N GLU A 600 -16.48 10.57 22.94
CA GLU A 600 -16.56 11.50 21.82
C GLU A 600 -16.02 10.90 20.50
N ILE A 601 -14.90 10.16 20.54
CA ILE A 601 -14.37 9.45 19.37
C ILE A 601 -15.36 8.38 18.87
N LYS A 602 -15.96 7.60 19.78
CA LYS A 602 -16.92 6.52 19.45
C LYS A 602 -18.28 7.00 18.93
N LYS A 603 -18.51 8.31 18.85
CA LYS A 603 -19.69 8.92 18.20
C LYS A 603 -19.49 9.14 16.70
N ILE A 604 -18.25 9.11 16.20
CA ILE A 604 -17.91 9.58 14.86
C ILE A 604 -18.09 8.50 13.80
N LYS A 605 -18.80 8.87 12.73
CA LYS A 605 -19.04 8.07 11.53
C LYS A 605 -18.33 8.65 10.33
N LEU A 606 -18.07 7.84 9.31
CA LEU A 606 -17.57 8.35 8.03
C LEU A 606 -18.50 9.43 7.47
N SER A 607 -19.82 9.23 7.57
CA SER A 607 -20.84 10.23 7.17
C SER A 607 -20.69 11.58 7.87
N ARG A 608 -20.34 11.61 9.17
CA ARG A 608 -20.03 12.85 9.91
C ARG A 608 -18.76 13.52 9.37
N LEU A 609 -17.70 12.74 9.18
CA LEU A 609 -16.41 13.21 8.66
C LEU A 609 -16.55 13.77 7.23
N LEU A 610 -17.40 13.17 6.38
CA LEU A 610 -17.74 13.70 5.07
C LEU A 610 -18.58 14.99 5.17
N CYS A 611 -19.64 15.02 5.99
CA CYS A 611 -20.45 16.23 6.22
C CYS A 611 -19.65 17.44 6.70
N ASP A 612 -18.57 17.24 7.47
CA ASP A 612 -17.77 18.35 8.01
C ASP A 612 -16.72 18.88 7.04
N ASN A 613 -16.33 18.09 6.05
CA ASN A 613 -15.20 18.38 5.17
C ASN A 613 -15.57 18.51 3.69
N GLY A 614 -16.77 18.07 3.28
CA GLY A 614 -17.43 18.58 2.07
C GLY A 614 -17.85 20.05 2.24
N ASP A 615 -18.04 20.75 1.13
CA ASP A 615 -18.27 22.19 1.09
C ASP A 615 -19.76 22.55 1.31
N TYR A 616 -20.69 21.88 0.61
CA TYR A 616 -22.14 22.15 0.65
C TYR A 616 -23.00 20.87 0.78
N ILE A 617 -22.45 19.77 1.30
CA ILE A 617 -23.19 18.53 1.58
C ILE A 617 -24.25 18.78 2.68
N LYS A 618 -25.52 18.90 2.29
CA LYS A 618 -26.65 19.17 3.20
C LYS A 618 -27.22 17.90 3.85
N THR A 619 -27.18 16.78 3.14
CA THR A 619 -27.68 15.47 3.58
C THR A 619 -26.70 14.37 3.20
N ILE A 620 -26.68 13.30 3.97
CA ILE A 620 -25.96 12.05 3.64
C ILE A 620 -26.65 10.89 4.36
N GLN A 621 -26.50 9.65 3.87
CA GLN A 621 -26.95 8.47 4.62
C GLN A 621 -26.10 8.22 5.88
N VAL A 622 -26.68 7.52 6.87
CA VAL A 622 -26.04 7.30 8.18
C VAL A 622 -24.73 6.52 8.05
N TYR A 623 -24.70 5.48 7.21
CA TYR A 623 -23.51 4.70 6.89
C TYR A 623 -23.10 4.99 5.45
N ALA A 624 -21.99 5.71 5.26
CA ALA A 624 -21.61 6.28 3.96
C ALA A 624 -21.16 5.24 2.93
N MET A 625 -20.60 4.11 3.37
CA MET A 625 -20.16 2.99 2.53
C MET A 625 -21.31 2.06 2.09
N VAL A 626 -22.54 2.35 2.51
CA VAL A 626 -23.75 1.60 2.15
C VAL A 626 -24.67 2.56 1.37
N LEU A 627 -25.37 2.06 0.35
CA LEU A 627 -26.36 2.88 -0.35
C LEU A 627 -27.43 3.44 0.59
N ALA A 628 -27.99 4.59 0.22
CA ALA A 628 -29.12 5.18 0.90
C ALA A 628 -30.41 4.36 0.71
N ASP A 629 -31.07 4.01 1.81
CA ASP A 629 -32.36 3.32 1.85
C ASP A 629 -33.30 4.06 2.82
N PRO A 630 -34.56 4.39 2.45
CA PRO A 630 -35.46 5.22 3.28
C PRO A 630 -35.75 4.69 4.69
N HIS A 631 -35.51 3.40 4.97
CA HIS A 631 -35.84 2.75 6.24
C HIS A 631 -34.62 2.15 6.96
N ARG A 632 -33.62 1.66 6.21
CA ARG A 632 -32.45 0.94 6.72
C ARG A 632 -31.20 1.83 6.81
N ASN A 633 -31.05 2.79 5.90
CA ASN A 633 -29.92 3.71 5.85
C ASN A 633 -30.36 5.08 5.31
N PRO A 634 -31.25 5.79 6.01
CA PRO A 634 -31.90 6.99 5.49
C PRO A 634 -30.90 8.14 5.34
N ARG A 635 -31.11 8.99 4.32
CA ARG A 635 -30.40 10.27 4.21
C ARG A 635 -30.89 11.21 5.30
N VAL A 636 -29.98 11.69 6.14
CA VAL A 636 -30.25 12.57 7.27
C VAL A 636 -29.53 13.92 7.09
N PRO A 637 -30.02 15.03 7.68
CA PRO A 637 -29.35 16.33 7.59
C PRO A 637 -27.97 16.32 8.24
N CYS A 638 -26.97 16.88 7.57
CA CYS A 638 -25.60 17.02 8.08
C CYS A 638 -25.46 17.94 9.31
N GLN A 639 -26.53 18.64 9.71
CA GLN A 639 -26.63 19.44 10.93
C GLN A 639 -27.55 18.82 11.99
N GLY A 640 -28.15 17.65 11.73
CA GLY A 640 -29.08 16.98 12.65
C GLY A 640 -28.40 16.05 13.67
N HIS A 641 -29.09 15.79 14.79
CA HIS A 641 -28.56 15.01 15.93
C HIS A 641 -28.18 13.55 15.61
N VAL A 642 -28.58 13.00 14.46
CA VAL A 642 -28.23 11.63 14.03
C VAL A 642 -26.74 11.49 13.67
N LEU A 643 -26.10 12.59 13.25
CA LEU A 643 -24.67 12.66 12.97
C LEU A 643 -24.00 13.66 13.92
N PRO A 644 -23.80 13.31 15.21
CA PRO A 644 -23.21 14.20 16.21
C PRO A 644 -21.78 14.62 15.82
N ARG A 645 -21.43 15.87 16.13
CA ARG A 645 -20.05 16.38 16.06
C ARG A 645 -19.27 15.92 17.30
N ILE A 646 -17.95 15.76 17.14
CA ILE A 646 -17.02 15.54 18.25
C ILE A 646 -17.00 16.77 19.18
N ASP A 647 -17.29 16.61 20.48
CA ASP A 647 -17.14 17.67 21.47
C ASP A 647 -15.66 17.81 21.88
N LEU A 648 -14.96 18.75 21.25
CA LEU A 648 -13.55 19.02 21.57
C LEU A 648 -13.35 19.71 22.93
N SER A 649 -14.41 20.15 23.63
CA SER A 649 -14.26 20.67 25.00
C SER A 649 -13.66 19.63 25.97
N LYS A 650 -13.78 18.33 25.65
CA LYS A 650 -13.15 17.21 26.37
C LYS A 650 -11.62 17.17 26.27
N TRP A 651 -11.01 18.06 25.49
CA TRP A 651 -9.56 18.29 25.42
C TRP A 651 -9.10 19.60 26.09
N HIS A 652 -9.99 20.35 26.75
CA HIS A 652 -9.62 21.59 27.46
C HIS A 652 -8.80 21.34 28.73
N GLU A 653 -7.64 22.00 28.84
CA GLU A 653 -6.75 21.93 30.00
C GLU A 653 -6.85 23.17 30.90
N SER A 654 -7.52 23.04 32.04
CA SER A 654 -7.80 24.17 32.95
C SER A 654 -6.60 24.73 33.74
N ASN A 655 -5.37 24.26 33.52
CA ASN A 655 -4.20 24.68 34.33
C ASN A 655 -2.86 24.59 33.57
N PRO A 656 -2.31 25.71 33.04
CA PRO A 656 -1.06 25.72 32.27
C PRO A 656 0.21 25.48 33.10
N HIS A 657 0.10 25.20 34.41
CA HIS A 657 1.24 24.84 35.27
C HIS A 657 1.37 23.35 35.57
N GLN A 658 0.41 22.51 35.15
CA GLN A 658 0.63 21.06 35.06
C GLN A 658 1.44 20.75 33.80
N LYS A 659 2.74 21.06 33.84
CA LYS A 659 3.70 20.47 32.90
C LYS A 659 3.79 18.98 33.21
N GLU A 660 3.05 18.17 32.47
CA GLU A 660 3.44 16.79 32.23
C GLU A 660 4.90 16.76 31.76
N PRO A 661 5.67 15.70 32.07
CA PRO A 661 7.10 15.68 31.81
C PRO A 661 7.37 15.57 30.31
N HIS A 662 7.41 16.72 29.63
CA HIS A 662 7.87 16.87 28.26
C HIS A 662 9.21 16.14 28.15
N GLN A 663 9.21 14.99 27.48
CA GLN A 663 10.46 14.39 27.07
C GLN A 663 11.10 15.37 26.10
N LYS A 664 12.28 15.88 26.48
CA LYS A 664 13.14 16.54 25.51
C LYS A 664 13.45 15.52 24.43
N HIS A 665 12.72 15.57 23.32
CA HIS A 665 13.28 15.17 22.05
C HIS A 665 14.56 15.99 21.90
N ASN A 666 15.69 15.31 21.75
CA ASN A 666 16.92 15.96 21.30
C ASN A 666 16.76 16.26 19.82
N SER A 667 15.87 17.21 19.51
CA SER A 667 15.84 17.83 18.20
C SER A 667 17.23 18.42 17.95
N ILE A 668 17.83 18.08 16.81
CA ILE A 668 19.11 18.64 16.40
C ILE A 668 18.84 20.03 15.76
N TYR A 669 18.03 20.84 16.45
CA TYR A 669 17.77 22.24 16.13
C TYR A 669 18.99 23.08 16.52
N LYS A 670 20.10 22.86 15.79
CA LYS A 670 21.03 23.95 15.53
C LYS A 670 20.34 24.96 14.61
N HIS A 671 19.49 25.80 15.20
CA HIS A 671 19.18 27.07 14.58
C HIS A 671 20.50 27.79 14.25
N SER A 672 20.64 28.24 13.01
CA SER A 672 21.52 29.36 12.72
C SER A 672 21.04 30.56 13.51
N GLU A 673 21.83 31.04 14.47
CA GLU A 673 21.52 32.24 15.25
C GLU A 673 21.34 33.43 14.30
N GLY A 674 20.16 34.06 14.29
CA GLY A 674 19.88 35.08 13.27
C GLY A 674 18.49 35.71 13.24
N TYR A 675 17.55 35.33 14.10
CA TYR A 675 16.24 36.02 14.20
C TYR A 675 15.90 36.38 15.65
N THR A 676 15.43 37.61 15.83
CA THR A 676 15.00 38.18 17.10
C THR A 676 13.69 37.57 17.58
N THR A 677 13.49 37.56 18.90
CA THR A 677 12.26 37.07 19.54
C THR A 677 11.09 38.01 19.27
N LEU A 678 10.43 37.84 18.13
CA LEU A 678 9.11 38.42 17.90
C LEU A 678 8.09 37.74 18.83
N HIS A 679 7.39 38.56 19.62
CA HIS A 679 6.28 38.09 20.43
C HIS A 679 5.18 37.51 19.53
N ALA A 680 4.45 36.50 20.04
CA ALA A 680 3.29 35.96 19.35
C ALA A 680 2.30 37.10 19.00
N PRO A 681 1.77 37.15 17.76
CA PRO A 681 0.84 38.19 17.35
C PRO A 681 -0.41 38.15 18.23
N LYS A 682 -0.87 39.31 18.68
CA LYS A 682 -2.07 39.40 19.51
C LYS A 682 -3.29 38.90 18.73
N PHE A 683 -4.13 38.15 19.43
CA PHE A 683 -5.43 37.69 18.94
C PHE A 683 -6.30 38.89 18.49
N ASP A 684 -6.75 38.88 17.25
CA ASP A 684 -7.73 39.84 16.72
C ASP A 684 -9.14 39.24 16.85
N PRO A 685 -10.02 39.78 17.72
CA PRO A 685 -11.37 39.26 17.92
C PRO A 685 -12.33 39.53 16.76
N ASN A 686 -11.95 40.31 15.73
CA ASN A 686 -12.87 40.66 14.64
C ASN A 686 -13.16 39.49 13.68
N TYR A 687 -12.35 38.41 13.68
CA TYR A 687 -12.55 37.20 12.88
C TYR A 687 -13.68 36.26 13.40
N LEU A 688 -14.72 36.81 14.06
CA LEU A 688 -15.75 36.05 14.77
C LEU A 688 -17.17 36.15 14.20
N GLN A 689 -17.43 36.96 13.16
CA GLN A 689 -18.80 37.24 12.70
C GLN A 689 -19.00 37.12 11.18
N GLY A 690 -19.12 35.88 10.69
CA GLY A 690 -19.81 35.55 9.45
C GLY A 690 -21.27 35.12 9.73
N PRO A 691 -22.28 35.46 8.90
CA PRO A 691 -23.70 35.38 9.30
C PRO A 691 -24.28 33.99 9.61
N HIS A 692 -23.57 32.89 9.34
CA HIS A 692 -24.10 31.53 9.41
C HIS A 692 -23.28 30.55 10.27
N GLY A 693 -22.32 31.03 11.07
CA GLY A 693 -21.47 30.17 11.90
C GLY A 693 -20.50 29.29 11.11
N GLU A 694 -20.16 29.73 9.89
CA GLU A 694 -19.30 28.99 8.95
C GLU A 694 -17.81 29.10 9.31
N TYR A 695 -17.04 28.17 8.73
CA TYR A 695 -15.63 27.96 9.07
C TYR A 695 -14.70 28.87 8.26
N GLN A 696 -14.54 30.12 8.68
CA GLN A 696 -13.43 30.94 8.19
C GLN A 696 -12.13 30.48 8.87
N GLN A 697 -11.20 29.98 8.05
CA GLN A 697 -9.79 29.87 8.42
C GLN A 697 -9.16 31.27 8.41
N PRO A 698 -8.15 31.56 9.25
CA PRO A 698 -7.44 32.82 9.16
C PRO A 698 -6.72 32.91 7.80
N PRO A 699 -6.61 34.10 7.19
CA PRO A 699 -5.83 34.26 5.97
C PRO A 699 -4.36 33.91 6.25
N LEU A 700 -3.91 32.79 5.69
CA LEU A 700 -2.50 32.46 5.61
C LEU A 700 -1.86 33.49 4.67
N ASN A 701 -0.98 34.34 5.20
CA ASN A 701 -0.07 35.15 4.37
C ASN A 701 0.83 34.20 3.57
N SER A 702 0.42 33.87 2.36
CA SER A 702 1.17 33.07 1.42
C SER A 702 2.38 33.85 0.93
N ALA A 703 3.57 33.31 1.18
CA ALA A 703 4.81 33.80 0.57
C ALA A 703 4.92 33.33 -0.89
N TYR A 704 3.90 33.64 -1.71
CA TYR A 704 3.83 33.38 -3.15
C TYR A 704 3.80 34.70 -3.93
N ASN A 705 4.71 35.61 -3.61
CA ASN A 705 5.06 36.71 -4.53
C ASN A 705 6.00 36.15 -5.61
N LEU A 706 5.47 35.92 -6.81
CA LEU A 706 6.26 35.73 -8.02
C LEU A 706 6.82 37.08 -8.49
N SER A 707 7.84 37.58 -7.79
CA SER A 707 8.61 38.76 -8.18
C SER A 707 9.96 38.33 -8.76
N HIS A 708 10.11 38.47 -10.08
CA HIS A 708 11.42 38.42 -10.74
C HIS A 708 12.27 39.60 -10.27
N GLU A 709 13.30 39.35 -9.44
CA GLU A 709 14.39 40.31 -9.23
C GLU A 709 15.75 39.64 -9.49
N THR A 710 16.48 40.20 -10.44
CA THR A 710 17.84 39.80 -10.79
C THR A 710 18.84 40.38 -9.79
N THR A 711 19.71 39.54 -9.23
CA THR A 711 20.79 39.98 -8.35
C THR A 711 21.79 40.89 -9.09
N ASN A 712 21.92 42.15 -8.66
CA ASN A 712 23.08 42.99 -8.94
C ASN A 712 23.26 44.02 -7.81
N TYR A 713 24.37 43.94 -7.08
CA TYR A 713 24.78 44.93 -6.09
C TYR A 713 25.98 45.73 -6.62
N ALA A 714 25.77 47.01 -6.92
CA ALA A 714 26.83 47.97 -7.22
C ALA A 714 26.43 49.39 -6.80
N GLU A 715 27.04 49.85 -5.70
CA GLU A 715 27.39 51.23 -5.31
C GLU A 715 26.47 52.45 -5.62
N ASN A 716 25.99 53.06 -4.53
CA ASN A 716 26.05 54.51 -4.21
C ASN A 716 25.32 55.58 -5.06
N THR A 717 24.22 56.12 -4.47
CA THR A 717 23.84 57.57 -4.40
C THR A 717 23.35 58.32 -5.68
N PRO A 718 22.65 59.48 -5.56
CA PRO A 718 21.51 59.79 -4.68
C PRO A 718 20.36 60.62 -5.34
N SER A 719 19.27 60.84 -4.57
CA SER A 719 18.34 62.02 -4.56
C SER A 719 17.29 62.33 -5.66
N TYR A 720 16.00 62.33 -5.24
CA TYR A 720 14.85 63.22 -5.57
C TYR A 720 14.28 63.33 -7.01
N PRO A 721 13.00 63.76 -7.20
CA PRO A 721 11.83 63.84 -6.28
C PRO A 721 10.53 63.17 -6.83
N GLU A 722 9.39 63.37 -6.16
CA GLU A 722 8.06 62.84 -6.50
C GLU A 722 7.34 63.56 -7.66
N VAL A 723 6.30 62.91 -8.23
CA VAL A 723 5.16 63.55 -8.92
C VAL A 723 3.87 62.79 -8.59
N GLU A 724 2.79 63.51 -8.26
CA GLU A 724 1.45 62.96 -7.92
C GLU A 724 0.48 62.96 -9.11
N ALA A 725 -0.38 61.94 -9.21
CA ALA A 725 -1.77 62.00 -9.72
C ALA A 725 -2.44 60.63 -9.43
N ASN A 726 -3.46 60.49 -8.57
CA ASN A 726 -4.83 61.05 -8.55
C ASN A 726 -5.80 60.50 -9.62
N ASN A 727 -6.64 59.58 -9.14
CA ASN A 727 -8.11 59.62 -9.19
C ASN A 727 -8.93 59.04 -10.38
N ASP A 728 -9.89 58.19 -9.95
CA ASP A 728 -11.31 58.06 -10.32
C ASP A 728 -11.73 57.58 -11.73
N ILE A 729 -12.57 56.52 -11.73
CA ILE A 729 -13.93 56.46 -12.33
C ILE A 729 -14.62 55.12 -11.95
N GLU A 730 -15.97 55.09 -11.99
CA GLU A 730 -16.86 54.11 -11.32
C GLU A 730 -17.39 52.94 -12.20
N ASP A 731 -17.84 51.88 -11.51
CA ASP A 731 -18.98 50.97 -11.77
C ASP A 731 -19.20 50.15 -13.07
N ASP A 732 -19.02 48.83 -12.90
CA ASP A 732 -19.98 47.74 -13.19
C ASP A 732 -20.27 47.34 -14.69
N PRO A 733 -21.10 46.33 -15.04
CA PRO A 733 -20.49 45.09 -15.55
C PRO A 733 -21.17 44.44 -16.79
N LYS A 734 -20.42 43.57 -17.50
CA LYS A 734 -20.82 42.23 -18.04
C LYS A 734 -19.93 41.76 -19.20
N ASN A 735 -19.94 40.44 -19.40
CA ASN A 735 -19.57 39.70 -20.63
C ASN A 735 -18.25 40.11 -21.32
N ALA A 736 -17.14 39.44 -21.04
CA ALA A 736 -16.79 38.12 -21.60
C ALA A 736 -16.47 38.15 -23.11
N TYR A 737 -15.18 38.02 -23.40
CA TYR A 737 -14.66 37.60 -24.71
C TYR A 737 -13.51 36.61 -24.51
N LEU A 738 -13.58 35.47 -25.22
CA LEU A 738 -12.36 34.86 -25.74
C LEU A 738 -11.86 35.74 -26.89
N VAL A 739 -10.54 35.81 -27.11
CA VAL A 739 -9.98 35.52 -28.44
C VAL A 739 -8.47 35.26 -28.34
N LEU A 740 -8.04 34.38 -29.25
CA LEU A 740 -6.70 33.94 -29.62
C LEU A 740 -5.61 35.03 -29.63
N LEU A 741 -4.35 34.60 -29.48
CA LEU A 741 -3.30 34.94 -30.45
C LEU A 741 -2.32 33.77 -30.62
N ASP A 742 -1.77 33.64 -31.83
CA ASP A 742 -0.85 32.57 -32.27
C ASP A 742 0.30 33.20 -33.07
N SER A 743 1.35 32.41 -33.34
CA SER A 743 2.50 32.66 -34.21
C SER A 743 3.57 33.62 -33.65
N SER A 744 4.88 33.45 -33.93
CA SER A 744 5.61 32.27 -34.42
C SER A 744 7.13 32.46 -34.28
N ASN A 745 7.91 31.38 -34.12
CA ASN A 745 9.02 31.01 -35.04
C ASN A 745 9.82 29.76 -34.61
N ARG A 746 9.86 28.77 -35.52
CA ARG A 746 11.03 27.98 -35.95
C ARG A 746 12.08 27.52 -34.90
N GLY A 747 11.95 26.26 -34.49
CA GLY A 747 12.73 25.21 -35.18
C GLY A 747 14.00 24.68 -34.50
N ARG A 748 13.89 23.45 -33.97
CA ARG A 748 14.80 22.35 -34.29
C ARG A 748 14.22 21.00 -33.84
N ASP A 749 14.19 20.01 -34.72
CA ASP A 749 13.89 18.63 -34.35
C ASP A 749 15.03 18.02 -33.54
N ILE A 750 14.70 17.45 -32.38
CA ILE A 750 15.60 16.61 -31.57
C ILE A 750 14.74 15.43 -31.05
N PRO A 751 15.13 14.16 -31.26
CA PRO A 751 14.34 13.02 -30.84
C PRO A 751 14.32 12.90 -29.31
N LEU A 752 13.13 13.05 -28.71
CA LEU A 752 12.93 13.04 -27.26
C LEU A 752 12.64 11.62 -26.75
N ASN A 753 13.70 10.88 -26.40
CA ASN A 753 13.59 9.63 -25.65
C ASN A 753 13.41 9.88 -24.13
N ASP A 754 12.89 8.85 -23.44
CA ASP A 754 13.00 8.58 -22.00
C ASP A 754 12.35 9.55 -21.00
N VAL A 755 11.03 9.40 -20.81
CA VAL A 755 10.32 9.81 -19.57
C VAL A 755 9.55 8.62 -18.97
N ILE A 756 10.29 7.77 -18.25
CA ILE A 756 9.81 6.81 -17.22
C ILE A 756 10.90 6.68 -16.14
N ARG A 757 10.75 7.37 -15.00
CA ARG A 757 11.55 7.17 -13.76
C ARG A 757 10.61 7.39 -12.57
N GLN A 758 10.77 6.61 -11.48
CA GLN A 758 9.88 6.59 -10.30
C GLN A 758 8.40 6.32 -10.67
N GLU A 759 7.90 5.08 -10.72
CA GLU A 759 8.01 4.00 -9.71
C GLU A 759 9.23 3.07 -9.80
N HIS A 760 10.17 3.30 -10.72
CA HIS A 760 11.40 2.51 -10.82
C HIS A 760 12.62 3.37 -10.50
N ILE A 761 13.54 2.79 -9.71
CA ILE A 761 14.69 3.44 -9.07
C ILE A 761 15.85 3.63 -10.07
N TYR A 762 16.78 4.53 -9.74
CA TYR A 762 17.72 5.13 -10.70
C TYR A 762 18.62 4.12 -11.41
N ASP A 763 18.51 4.10 -12.75
CA ASP A 763 19.61 3.73 -13.63
C ASP A 763 20.53 4.95 -13.88
N ASN A 764 21.84 4.71 -13.88
CA ASN A 764 22.87 5.74 -13.90
C ASN A 764 24.11 5.26 -14.67
N ASP A 765 24.03 5.34 -16.00
CA ASP A 765 25.13 4.98 -16.91
C ASP A 765 26.37 5.83 -16.63
N HIS A 766 27.46 5.15 -16.26
CA HIS A 766 28.78 5.74 -16.21
C HIS A 766 29.77 4.83 -16.95
N GLN A 767 29.91 5.07 -18.24
CA GLN A 767 30.94 4.47 -19.09
C GLN A 767 32.34 4.59 -18.46
N THR A 768 32.92 3.47 -18.01
CA THR A 768 34.38 3.31 -17.97
C THR A 768 34.80 2.33 -19.05
N ARG A 769 35.47 2.86 -20.09
CA ARG A 769 36.20 2.05 -21.07
C ARG A 769 37.12 1.06 -20.34
N PHE A 770 37.10 -0.20 -20.75
CA PHE A 770 38.26 -1.07 -20.66
C PHE A 770 38.48 -1.75 -22.01
N GLU A 771 39.75 -1.98 -22.33
CA GLU A 771 40.21 -2.32 -23.67
C GLU A 771 40.32 -3.85 -23.81
N GLU A 772 39.57 -4.44 -24.74
CA GLU A 772 39.81 -5.83 -25.14
C GLU A 772 41.07 -5.89 -26.01
N GLN A 773 42.20 -6.27 -25.40
CA GLN A 773 43.40 -6.67 -26.15
C GLN A 773 43.62 -8.19 -26.08
N ASN A 774 43.48 -8.81 -27.24
CA ASN A 774 44.25 -9.95 -27.73
C ASN A 774 44.42 -11.18 -26.81
N TYR A 775 43.66 -12.23 -27.14
CA TYR A 775 44.32 -13.50 -27.47
C TYR A 775 43.82 -14.01 -28.83
N GLN A 776 44.64 -13.85 -29.86
CA GLN A 776 44.46 -14.56 -31.13
C GLN A 776 44.93 -16.01 -30.97
N THR A 777 44.27 -16.95 -31.65
CA THR A 777 44.87 -17.71 -32.79
C THR A 777 43.86 -18.65 -33.45
N THR A 778 43.59 -18.43 -34.74
CA THR A 778 43.42 -19.41 -35.85
C THR A 778 42.58 -20.70 -35.64
N PHE A 779 41.70 -21.10 -36.56
CA PHE A 779 41.88 -21.10 -38.03
C PHE A 779 40.62 -20.72 -38.84
N GLU A 780 40.87 -20.04 -39.96
CA GLU A 780 40.02 -19.85 -41.14
C GLU A 780 40.28 -20.95 -42.20
N PRO A 781 39.66 -20.95 -43.41
CA PRO A 781 38.23 -20.79 -43.74
C PRO A 781 37.80 -21.88 -44.77
N ASN A 782 36.62 -21.75 -45.40
CA ASN A 782 36.48 -21.89 -46.86
C ASN A 782 35.09 -21.47 -47.39
N HIS A 783 35.06 -20.57 -48.38
CA HIS A 783 33.95 -20.41 -49.33
C HIS A 783 34.24 -21.20 -50.62
N PRO A 784 33.25 -21.43 -51.50
CA PRO A 784 33.18 -20.57 -52.69
C PRO A 784 31.75 -20.10 -53.05
N PRO A 785 31.58 -19.13 -53.98
CA PRO A 785 30.29 -18.49 -54.27
C PRO A 785 29.77 -18.84 -55.71
N PRO A 786 29.09 -17.97 -56.51
CA PRO A 786 27.82 -18.33 -57.14
C PRO A 786 27.91 -18.65 -58.64
N GLY A 787 26.83 -19.22 -59.21
CA GLY A 787 26.67 -19.48 -60.64
C GLY A 787 25.30 -19.06 -61.18
N SER A 788 25.28 -18.35 -62.31
CA SER A 788 24.08 -17.85 -62.98
C SER A 788 23.64 -18.74 -64.15
N GLY A 789 22.37 -18.63 -64.55
CA GLY A 789 21.83 -19.30 -65.74
C GLY A 789 20.52 -18.67 -66.21
N GLN A 790 20.56 -17.95 -67.33
CA GLN A 790 19.37 -17.37 -67.98
C GLN A 790 18.71 -18.40 -68.91
N ASN A 791 17.40 -18.25 -69.15
CA ASN A 791 16.82 -18.23 -70.50
C ASN A 791 15.32 -17.85 -70.45
N GLY A 792 14.92 -16.89 -71.28
CA GLY A 792 13.54 -16.71 -71.75
C GLY A 792 13.39 -17.32 -73.16
N PRO A 793 12.54 -16.77 -74.07
CA PRO A 793 11.73 -15.54 -73.93
C PRO A 793 10.26 -15.66 -74.44
N GLU A 794 9.56 -14.50 -74.47
CA GLU A 794 8.49 -14.14 -75.44
C GLU A 794 7.12 -14.90 -75.36
N ILE A 795 5.94 -14.32 -75.68
CA ILE A 795 5.54 -13.14 -76.48
C ILE A 795 4.43 -12.30 -75.78
N LEU A 796 4.47 -10.96 -75.96
CA LEU A 796 3.44 -9.86 -76.05
C LEU A 796 1.97 -10.06 -75.53
N GLU A 797 1.16 -9.03 -75.21
CA GLU A 797 1.14 -7.60 -75.61
C GLU A 797 0.25 -6.70 -74.69
N ASN A 798 0.67 -5.44 -74.42
CA ASN A 798 -0.08 -4.15 -74.24
C ASN A 798 -1.38 -4.03 -73.37
N LEU A 799 -1.83 -2.87 -72.86
CA LEU A 799 -1.40 -1.45 -72.87
C LEU A 799 -1.97 -0.69 -71.62
N GLU A 800 -1.71 0.63 -71.48
CA GLU A 800 -2.01 1.47 -70.31
C GLU A 800 -3.28 2.38 -70.45
N ALA A 801 -3.58 3.15 -69.37
CA ALA A 801 -4.25 4.47 -69.37
C ALA A 801 -5.82 4.51 -69.12
N PRO A 802 -6.45 5.69 -68.82
CA PRO A 802 -6.89 5.95 -67.44
C PRO A 802 -8.37 6.44 -67.15
N PRO A 803 -8.74 7.70 -66.75
CA PRO A 803 -9.33 7.95 -65.40
C PRO A 803 -10.57 8.90 -65.26
N VAL A 804 -10.98 9.15 -63.99
CA VAL A 804 -11.81 10.25 -63.38
C VAL A 804 -13.30 10.47 -63.79
N ASP A 805 -13.97 11.35 -63.01
CA ASP A 805 -15.16 12.20 -63.28
C ASP A 805 -16.57 11.53 -63.30
N ASP A 806 -17.69 12.14 -62.86
CA ASP A 806 -17.96 13.47 -62.25
C ASP A 806 -19.36 13.56 -61.54
N TYR A 807 -19.70 14.73 -60.96
CA TYR A 807 -21.05 15.33 -60.74
C TYR A 807 -22.09 14.70 -59.75
N ILE A 808 -23.09 15.43 -59.19
CA ILE A 808 -23.18 16.83 -58.66
C ILE A 808 -24.43 16.95 -57.72
N GLU A 809 -24.84 18.18 -57.35
CA GLU A 809 -26.05 18.67 -56.64
C GLU A 809 -27.38 17.87 -56.87
N GLY A 810 -28.41 17.95 -55.99
CA GLY A 810 -28.61 18.79 -54.79
C GLY A 810 -30.09 18.79 -54.33
N GLU A 811 -30.57 19.97 -53.90
CA GLU A 811 -31.95 20.34 -53.50
C GLU A 811 -32.47 19.90 -52.10
N GLU A 812 -33.01 20.90 -51.38
CA GLU A 812 -33.74 20.85 -50.11
C GLU A 812 -35.24 21.09 -50.41
N GLU A 813 -36.16 20.70 -49.52
CA GLU A 813 -37.46 21.40 -49.40
C GLU A 813 -38.04 21.31 -47.97
N GLU A 814 -39.06 22.12 -47.69
CA GLU A 814 -39.22 22.81 -46.39
C GLU A 814 -40.64 22.69 -45.76
N TYR A 815 -40.72 22.76 -44.41
CA TYR A 815 -41.91 23.06 -43.57
C TYR A 815 -43.16 22.10 -43.71
N ASP A 816 -44.15 22.02 -42.80
CA ASP A 816 -44.66 23.04 -41.87
C ASP A 816 -45.46 22.55 -40.61
N HIS A 817 -45.65 23.47 -39.65
CA HIS A 817 -46.58 23.65 -38.50
C HIS A 817 -47.50 22.53 -37.88
N GLU A 818 -47.22 22.25 -36.58
CA GLU A 818 -48.09 22.46 -35.37
C GLU A 818 -49.21 21.52 -34.80
N ASN A 819 -49.26 21.50 -33.45
CA ASN A 819 -50.39 21.34 -32.48
C ASN A 819 -50.86 19.98 -31.86
N GLN A 820 -50.52 19.84 -30.56
CA GLN A 820 -51.37 19.48 -29.39
C GLN A 820 -52.26 18.19 -29.38
N GLN A 821 -51.94 17.21 -28.49
CA GLN A 821 -52.69 16.94 -27.23
C GLN A 821 -52.11 15.75 -26.40
N SER A 822 -52.73 15.45 -25.25
CA SER A 822 -52.24 14.65 -24.10
C SER A 822 -52.25 13.09 -24.29
N PRO A 823 -51.62 12.29 -23.40
CA PRO A 823 -51.02 11.00 -23.78
C PRO A 823 -51.85 9.72 -23.50
N PRO A 824 -51.56 8.60 -24.21
CA PRO A 824 -52.06 7.26 -23.93
C PRO A 824 -51.17 6.47 -22.94
N GLN A 825 -51.67 5.30 -22.51
CA GLN A 825 -51.10 4.46 -21.45
C GLN A 825 -50.20 3.32 -21.96
N PHE A 826 -49.34 2.77 -21.08
CA PHE A 826 -48.52 1.58 -21.36
C PHE A 826 -49.35 0.29 -21.46
N PRO A 827 -49.14 -0.57 -22.48
CA PRO A 827 -49.54 -1.97 -22.47
C PRO A 827 -48.52 -2.84 -21.71
N GLN A 828 -48.97 -3.92 -21.06
CA GLN A 828 -48.09 -4.94 -20.47
C GLN A 828 -47.78 -6.07 -21.48
N PRO A 829 -46.60 -6.72 -21.40
CA PRO A 829 -46.36 -8.01 -22.04
C PRO A 829 -47.00 -9.16 -21.23
N LEU A 830 -47.48 -10.20 -21.92
CA LEU A 830 -48.04 -11.41 -21.30
C LEU A 830 -46.97 -12.43 -20.89
N SER A 831 -47.33 -13.30 -19.95
CA SER A 831 -46.44 -14.30 -19.34
C SER A 831 -46.25 -15.58 -20.16
N ASN A 832 -45.15 -16.30 -19.92
CA ASN A 832 -45.29 -17.68 -19.41
C ASN A 832 -44.03 -18.27 -18.73
N THR A 833 -44.17 -18.43 -17.40
CA THR A 833 -43.80 -19.63 -16.61
C THR A 833 -42.40 -20.27 -16.71
N TYR A 834 -41.64 -20.13 -15.61
CA TYR A 834 -40.93 -21.27 -14.99
C TYR A 834 -41.31 -21.35 -13.49
N ARG A 835 -41.13 -22.53 -12.87
CA ARG A 835 -41.77 -22.91 -11.59
C ARG A 835 -40.81 -22.76 -10.39
N GLN A 836 -41.26 -22.13 -9.31
CA GLN A 836 -40.54 -22.06 -8.02
C GLN A 836 -41.06 -23.11 -7.01
N PRO A 837 -40.24 -23.54 -6.03
CA PRO A 837 -40.67 -24.33 -4.88
C PRO A 837 -41.24 -23.46 -3.74
N GLU A 838 -42.08 -24.03 -2.89
CA GLU A 838 -42.77 -23.35 -1.77
C GLU A 838 -41.94 -23.33 -0.46
N PRO A 839 -42.14 -22.35 0.44
CA PRO A 839 -41.49 -22.29 1.76
C PRO A 839 -42.35 -22.91 2.89
N GLU A 840 -41.70 -23.54 3.88
CA GLU A 840 -42.36 -24.04 5.10
C GLU A 840 -42.65 -22.91 6.13
N PRO A 841 -43.69 -23.07 6.99
CA PRO A 841 -44.14 -22.03 7.91
C PRO A 841 -43.39 -21.99 9.26
N TYR A 842 -43.12 -20.78 9.75
CA TYR A 842 -42.52 -20.52 11.07
C TYR A 842 -43.50 -20.72 12.24
N LEU A 843 -43.00 -21.23 13.37
CA LEU A 843 -43.71 -21.28 14.66
C LEU A 843 -43.27 -20.13 15.60
N PRO A 844 -44.17 -19.59 16.46
CA PRO A 844 -43.89 -18.46 17.34
C PRO A 844 -43.29 -18.85 18.71
N PRO A 845 -42.57 -17.94 19.41
CA PRO A 845 -41.95 -18.21 20.70
C PRO A 845 -42.87 -17.93 21.92
N PRO A 846 -42.68 -18.65 23.06
CA PRO A 846 -43.38 -18.39 24.32
C PRO A 846 -42.75 -17.24 25.14
N SER A 847 -43.46 -16.72 26.15
CA SER A 847 -43.13 -15.45 26.81
C SER A 847 -43.21 -15.46 28.36
N ARG A 848 -42.16 -14.93 29.03
CA ARG A 848 -42.13 -14.32 30.42
C ARG A 848 -42.62 -15.22 31.59
N MET A 849 -42.15 -15.19 32.85
CA MET A 849 -41.35 -14.30 33.75
C MET A 849 -41.08 -15.15 35.06
N PRO A 850 -40.56 -14.65 36.23
CA PRO A 850 -39.45 -13.73 36.54
C PRO A 850 -38.54 -14.19 37.76
N GLN A 851 -37.63 -13.31 38.23
CA GLN A 851 -37.13 -13.10 39.63
C GLN A 851 -35.95 -13.90 40.30
N HIS A 852 -34.98 -13.09 40.79
CA HIS A 852 -34.25 -13.08 42.09
C HIS A 852 -33.09 -14.03 42.53
N PHE A 853 -31.92 -13.37 42.71
CA PHE A 853 -30.94 -13.39 43.84
C PHE A 853 -30.03 -14.60 44.24
N ASN A 854 -28.75 -14.21 44.45
CA ASN A 854 -27.76 -14.65 45.46
C ASN A 854 -26.72 -15.78 45.21
N ARG A 855 -25.55 -15.55 45.83
CA ARG A 855 -24.29 -16.33 45.97
C ARG A 855 -24.26 -17.04 47.37
N PRO A 856 -23.18 -17.75 47.79
CA PRO A 856 -22.27 -18.72 47.14
C PRO A 856 -22.10 -20.02 47.99
N VAL A 857 -21.01 -20.80 47.79
CA VAL A 857 -20.17 -21.58 48.78
C VAL A 857 -19.82 -23.04 48.37
N LEU A 858 -18.55 -23.42 48.64
CA LEU A 858 -17.87 -24.74 48.49
C LEU A 858 -18.01 -25.60 49.79
N PRO A 859 -17.89 -26.96 49.84
CA PRO A 859 -16.56 -27.63 49.70
C PRO A 859 -16.42 -29.18 49.45
N LYS A 860 -15.18 -29.60 49.10
CA LYS A 860 -14.39 -30.80 49.54
C LYS A 860 -14.82 -32.29 49.29
N GLN A 861 -14.06 -32.93 48.37
CA GLN A 861 -13.11 -34.08 48.57
C GLN A 861 -13.51 -35.57 48.88
N ARG A 862 -12.89 -36.47 48.06
CA ARG A 862 -12.10 -37.72 48.38
C ARG A 862 -12.69 -39.16 48.28
N ARG A 863 -12.14 -39.94 47.30
CA ARG A 863 -11.84 -41.41 47.26
C ARG A 863 -13.07 -42.37 47.27
N VAL A 864 -13.05 -43.66 46.91
CA VAL A 864 -12.04 -44.77 46.84
C VAL A 864 -12.29 -45.70 45.61
N ASN A 865 -11.33 -46.54 45.21
CA ASN A 865 -11.39 -47.60 44.15
C ASN A 865 -11.26 -49.01 44.77
N PRO A 866 -11.75 -50.14 44.17
CA PRO A 866 -10.93 -50.88 43.18
C PRO A 866 -11.67 -51.76 42.10
N PHE A 867 -10.83 -52.43 41.30
CA PHE A 867 -11.00 -53.38 40.16
C PHE A 867 -11.46 -54.84 40.55
N PRO A 868 -11.58 -55.88 39.67
CA PRO A 868 -11.02 -56.11 38.29
C PRO A 868 -12.03 -56.66 37.23
N ASP A 869 -11.72 -56.81 35.91
CA ASP A 869 -10.81 -57.82 35.30
C ASP A 869 -10.36 -57.49 33.84
N SER A 870 -9.54 -58.37 33.23
CA SER A 870 -8.90 -58.21 31.89
C SER A 870 -8.72 -59.57 31.15
N PRO A 871 -8.21 -59.61 29.88
CA PRO A 871 -6.77 -59.81 29.70
C PRO A 871 -6.11 -59.18 28.43
N PHE A 872 -4.77 -59.16 28.42
CA PHE A 872 -3.86 -58.85 27.29
C PHE A 872 -3.13 -60.13 26.81
N PRO A 873 -2.44 -60.12 25.63
CA PRO A 873 -0.96 -59.96 25.61
C PRO A 873 -0.43 -59.12 24.42
N GLY A 874 0.80 -58.57 24.41
CA GLY A 874 1.78 -58.41 25.51
C GLY A 874 3.26 -58.26 25.06
N MET A 875 3.85 -57.05 25.22
CA MET A 875 5.31 -56.70 25.20
C MET A 875 6.12 -57.02 23.91
N GLY A 876 7.28 -56.43 23.56
CA GLY A 876 8.17 -55.37 24.10
C GLY A 876 9.56 -55.47 23.38
N GLY A 877 10.50 -54.52 23.38
CA GLY A 877 10.58 -53.13 23.88
C GLY A 877 12.04 -52.59 23.87
N ILE A 878 12.24 -51.27 23.64
CA ILE A 878 13.51 -50.47 23.73
C ILE A 878 14.74 -50.94 22.92
N PHE A 879 15.18 -50.16 21.92
CA PHE A 879 16.54 -49.56 21.80
C PHE A 879 16.70 -48.76 20.49
N SER A 880 17.74 -47.91 20.42
CA SER A 880 18.25 -47.22 19.20
C SER A 880 19.79 -47.30 19.26
N PRO A 881 20.49 -47.62 18.14
CA PRO A 881 21.05 -46.55 17.31
C PRO A 881 21.16 -46.83 15.79
N ASN A 882 21.54 -45.79 15.03
CA ASN A 882 22.12 -45.82 13.67
C ASN A 882 23.52 -46.51 13.64
N PRO A 883 24.21 -46.72 12.48
CA PRO A 883 23.82 -46.56 11.05
C PRO A 883 24.18 -47.77 10.12
N GLY A 884 23.88 -47.69 8.81
CA GLY A 884 24.89 -48.05 7.77
C GLY A 884 24.57 -49.06 6.63
N TYR A 885 24.58 -48.53 5.39
CA TYR A 885 25.10 -49.10 4.11
C TYR A 885 24.57 -50.42 3.44
N LEU A 886 24.29 -50.29 2.13
CA LEU A 886 24.34 -51.27 0.99
C LEU A 886 23.30 -52.43 0.96
N VAL A 887 22.57 -52.65 -0.14
CA VAL A 887 23.03 -53.29 -1.40
C VAL A 887 22.10 -52.97 -2.60
N LYS A 888 22.55 -53.24 -3.85
CA LYS A 888 21.88 -52.96 -5.15
C LYS A 888 20.99 -54.11 -5.66
N GLN A 889 19.85 -53.79 -6.29
CA GLN A 889 19.19 -54.46 -7.45
C GLN A 889 17.97 -53.59 -7.86
N ARG A 890 17.69 -53.11 -9.09
CA ARG A 890 18.16 -53.22 -10.50
C ARG A 890 17.26 -54.10 -11.41
N PHE A 891 16.76 -53.46 -12.50
CA PHE A 891 15.84 -53.97 -13.56
C PHE A 891 14.35 -54.08 -13.15
N SER A 892 13.35 -53.96 -14.05
CA SER A 892 13.34 -54.01 -15.53
C SER A 892 12.48 -52.91 -16.22
N ILE A 893 12.65 -52.74 -17.54
CA ILE A 893 11.90 -51.83 -18.44
C ILE A 893 11.08 -52.67 -19.43
N PRO A 894 9.89 -52.21 -19.92
CA PRO A 894 9.70 -51.95 -21.36
C PRO A 894 8.78 -50.72 -21.61
N ARG A 895 9.24 -49.55 -22.11
CA ARG A 895 9.31 -49.18 -23.55
C ARG A 895 8.55 -50.08 -24.53
N PHE A 896 7.62 -49.53 -25.33
CA PHE A 896 7.93 -48.94 -26.66
C PHE A 896 6.70 -48.15 -27.27
N PRO A 897 6.70 -47.58 -28.51
CA PRO A 897 6.10 -46.25 -28.74
C PRO A 897 5.04 -46.21 -29.87
N PHE A 898 4.67 -45.01 -30.34
CA PHE A 898 4.66 -44.47 -31.74
C PHE A 898 3.86 -43.15 -31.66
N ILE A 899 4.43 -41.95 -31.85
CA ILE A 899 4.97 -41.31 -33.07
C ILE A 899 3.85 -40.95 -34.06
N GLY A 900 3.81 -39.67 -34.40
CA GLY A 900 2.85 -38.96 -35.26
C GLY A 900 3.18 -37.48 -35.20
#